data_AF-A0A952W8U6-F1
#
_entry.id   AF-A0A952W8U6-F1
#
_cell.length_a   1.000
_cell.length_b   1.000
_cell.length_c   1.000
_cell.angle_alpha   90.00
_cell.angle_beta   90.00
_cell.angle_gamma   90.00
#
_symmetry.space_group_name_H-M   'P 1'
#
loop_
_entity.id
_entity.type
_entity.pdbx_description
1 polymer ?
#
loop_
_entity_poly.entity_id
_entity_poly.type
_entity_poly.pdbx_seq_one_letter_code
_entity_poly.pdbx_strand_id
1 'polypeptide(L)'
;MSVRLAIDLGCAVPKGFCAVPLFPEPSTGLAVKVVSSESPDTLSGSLVVLRDTPAARVYLGALCDSSGTVHEWVEIWVQRFDGLVHAVDAYRSALTNHVLDRDWAQTIEAAAATDARQAIRTGYENRPAPPIFIDIARRKPIVPRPSGFEHDLELCTDDALLREMGLDAYSTTLSRYLWTPPLGLESPFFAATEATPVSGVAAPFDGACDLPSSAVPLNPGGGRLAIRPFAPLSYEQFIDILAGATWNAPLHGRLPVPFEPSQADEGEDWYETGLFLGRHGRRGRVVEGLHLKLRAFASAVQAVADLTRRTQRPLLNLSAESFRVQLSATGVGLPSFWASRVTLTTPGDGAELPIESSDARYFISPDPRAGGVYRPDFGHAAWKGRAAVRFRKVTAGPTGGLTVEGTFSVLDRIAPARNDLVAVSLNLGGERVELYARLESEKALAAGEWRLRSIEQRFSAQAEQSLRASEGVQLSELPFEVIPLITSPCDLYALGVLGVRTLLVNKSTTLAVAIDEVLSLARQVAESHSPDTPLADRIGAITATDPRWLNSLGPHRLVHDDMTPAEAMNLVPPELWREVLALLVSMFPGIGPDSCCRDFGDARPGGLHAVYEECLTSLRLLLVRTRSLMLIDWSYNREISGLIRRSMLGDQAAPAQPRPGPTSPPPTLRAAPAGPPPPDRRPAPPPPRR
;
A
#
# COMPACT_ATOMS: atom_id res chain seq x y z
N MET A 1 8.04 -16.47 37.36
CA MET A 1 7.83 -15.04 37.01
C MET A 1 7.22 -15.02 35.63
N SER A 2 5.94 -14.69 35.51
CA SER A 2 5.21 -14.71 34.24
C SER A 2 5.23 -13.30 33.66
N VAL A 3 6.00 -13.09 32.59
CA VAL A 3 5.99 -11.84 31.83
C VAL A 3 4.62 -11.71 31.17
N ARG A 4 3.86 -10.69 31.58
CA ARG A 4 2.59 -10.32 30.94
C ARG A 4 2.92 -9.43 29.75
N LEU A 5 3.04 -10.03 28.57
CA LEU A 5 2.87 -9.31 27.30
C LEU A 5 1.37 -9.17 27.04
N ALA A 6 0.71 -8.34 27.84
CA ALA A 6 -0.51 -7.70 27.39
C ALA A 6 -0.05 -6.48 26.58
N ILE A 7 -0.57 -6.32 25.37
CA ILE A 7 -0.63 -4.98 24.75
C ILE A 7 -1.59 -4.22 25.68
N ASP A 8 -1.05 -3.57 26.72
CA ASP A 8 -1.86 -2.77 27.63
C ASP A 8 -2.37 -1.58 26.82
N LEU A 9 -3.67 -1.58 26.52
CA LEU A 9 -4.38 -0.55 25.75
C LEU A 9 -4.56 0.76 26.58
N GLY A 10 -3.57 1.11 27.39
CA GLY A 10 -3.60 2.21 28.35
C GLY A 10 -2.24 2.84 28.53
N CYS A 11 -1.59 3.24 27.44
CA CYS A 11 -0.28 3.90 27.51
C CYS A 11 -0.44 5.41 27.72
N ALA A 12 0.52 6.03 28.41
CA ALA A 12 0.67 7.48 28.35
C ALA A 12 1.32 7.88 27.01
N VAL A 13 1.12 9.13 26.58
CA VAL A 13 1.87 9.70 25.45
C VAL A 13 3.38 9.65 25.77
N PRO A 14 4.24 9.19 24.84
CA PRO A 14 5.67 9.09 25.08
C PRO A 14 6.30 10.41 25.55
N LYS A 15 7.32 10.32 26.40
CA LYS A 15 8.05 11.48 26.90
C LYS A 15 8.66 12.28 25.73
N GLY A 16 8.51 13.61 25.77
CA GLY A 16 8.94 14.50 24.69
C GLY A 16 7.89 14.72 23.59
N PHE A 17 6.73 14.09 23.72
CA PHE A 17 5.56 14.32 22.87
C PHE A 17 4.36 14.76 23.70
N CYS A 18 3.44 15.48 23.07
CA CYS A 18 2.15 15.82 23.63
C CYS A 18 1.03 15.48 22.64
N ALA A 19 -0.15 15.17 23.18
CA ALA A 19 -1.36 14.95 22.38
C ALA A 19 -2.26 16.18 22.48
N VAL A 20 -2.56 16.80 21.34
CA VAL A 20 -3.37 18.02 21.24
C VAL A 20 -4.72 17.69 20.61
N PRO A 21 -5.88 18.11 21.17
CA PRO A 21 -7.18 17.86 20.57
C PRO A 21 -7.27 18.35 19.13
N LEU A 22 -7.86 17.52 18.27
CA LEU A 22 -8.05 17.84 16.85
C LEU A 22 -9.13 18.91 16.63
N PHE A 23 -10.15 18.88 17.47
CA PHE A 23 -11.28 19.80 17.47
C PHE A 23 -11.47 20.42 18.86
N PRO A 24 -12.11 21.59 18.98
CA PRO A 24 -12.53 22.11 20.26
C PRO A 24 -13.29 21.03 21.03
N GLU A 25 -12.83 20.67 22.23
CA GLU A 25 -13.29 19.47 22.93
C GLU A 25 -14.81 19.54 23.18
N PRO A 26 -15.61 18.59 22.63
CA PRO A 26 -16.94 18.35 23.16
C PRO A 26 -16.81 17.73 24.57
N SER A 27 -17.86 17.81 25.38
CA SER A 27 -17.91 17.26 26.75
C SER A 27 -17.86 15.72 26.84
N THR A 28 -17.30 15.04 25.83
CA THR A 28 -17.23 13.58 25.73
C THR A 28 -15.99 13.03 26.43
N GLY A 29 -16.10 11.81 26.96
CA GLY A 29 -15.01 11.14 27.69
C GLY A 29 -13.83 10.68 26.82
N LEU A 30 -13.97 10.65 25.49
CA LEU A 30 -12.92 10.29 24.53
C LEU A 30 -12.76 11.39 23.48
N ALA A 31 -11.53 11.68 23.08
CA ALA A 31 -11.18 12.69 22.09
C ALA A 31 -10.06 12.19 21.17
N VAL A 32 -10.17 12.52 19.88
CA VAL A 32 -9.08 12.35 18.93
C VAL A 32 -8.09 13.50 19.12
N LYS A 33 -6.83 13.16 19.31
CA LYS A 33 -5.74 14.10 19.49
C LYS A 33 -4.64 13.84 18.44
N VAL A 34 -4.03 14.90 17.91
CA VAL A 34 -2.83 14.80 17.08
C VAL A 34 -1.59 14.80 17.98
N VAL A 35 -0.58 14.02 17.61
CA VAL A 35 0.68 13.95 18.34
C VAL A 35 1.65 15.00 17.80
N SER A 36 2.18 15.81 18.72
CA SER A 36 3.24 16.79 18.44
C SER A 36 4.47 16.52 19.29
N SER A 37 5.64 16.76 18.75
CA SER A 37 6.87 16.89 19.51
C SER A 37 6.82 18.15 20.38
N GLU A 38 7.28 18.06 21.62
CA GLU A 38 7.47 19.20 22.52
C GLU A 38 8.75 20.00 22.18
N SER A 39 9.65 19.42 21.38
CA SER A 39 10.92 20.02 20.97
C SER A 39 11.15 19.74 19.49
N PRO A 40 10.46 20.46 18.59
CA PRO A 40 10.53 20.21 17.16
C PRO A 40 11.96 20.32 16.63
N ASP A 41 12.39 19.33 15.87
CA ASP A 41 13.58 19.46 15.03
C ASP A 41 13.22 20.32 13.81
N THR A 42 14.12 21.23 13.43
CA THR A 42 14.05 22.02 12.19
C THR A 42 13.72 21.20 10.95
N LEU A 43 14.13 19.92 10.90
CA LEU A 43 13.86 19.03 9.77
C LEU A 43 12.50 18.34 9.84
N SER A 44 12.04 17.95 11.02
CA SER A 44 10.84 17.09 11.19
C SER A 44 9.56 17.89 11.46
N GLY A 45 9.71 19.16 11.86
CA GLY A 45 8.60 20.00 12.31
C GLY A 45 8.04 19.54 13.66
N SER A 46 6.91 20.11 14.06
CA SER A 46 6.27 19.80 15.35
C SER A 46 5.35 18.59 15.28
N LEU A 47 4.60 18.43 14.19
CA LEU A 47 3.64 17.33 14.06
C LEU A 47 4.34 16.06 13.57
N VAL A 48 3.97 14.92 14.14
CA VAL A 48 4.53 13.63 13.74
C VAL A 48 3.88 13.17 12.43
N VAL A 49 4.57 13.41 11.32
CA VAL A 49 4.14 13.00 9.98
C VAL A 49 4.55 11.55 9.77
N LEU A 50 3.56 10.70 9.47
CA LEU A 50 3.78 9.29 9.16
C LEU A 50 4.06 9.07 7.68
N ARG A 51 3.31 9.72 6.80
CA ARG A 51 3.40 9.60 5.34
C ARG A 51 2.92 10.87 4.65
N ASP A 52 3.43 11.09 3.45
CA ASP A 52 2.95 12.12 2.53
C ASP A 52 2.63 11.46 1.19
N THR A 53 1.44 11.71 0.67
CA THR A 53 0.92 11.10 -0.57
C THR A 53 0.34 12.19 -1.45
N PRO A 54 0.18 11.98 -2.77
CA PRO A 54 -0.35 13.00 -3.66
C PRO A 54 -1.74 13.53 -3.27
N ALA A 55 -2.55 12.73 -2.57
CA ALA A 55 -3.92 13.06 -2.17
C ALA A 55 -4.11 13.31 -0.66
N ALA A 56 -3.09 13.04 0.16
CA ALA A 56 -3.23 13.10 1.61
C ALA A 56 -1.89 13.23 2.33
N ARG A 57 -1.89 13.96 3.45
CA ARG A 57 -0.84 13.90 4.45
C ARG A 57 -1.35 13.16 5.68
N VAL A 58 -0.55 12.22 6.19
CA VAL A 58 -0.93 11.34 7.29
C VAL A 58 -0.12 11.67 8.53
N TYR A 59 -0.80 12.01 9.61
CA TYR A 59 -0.19 12.33 10.90
C TYR A 59 -0.46 11.22 11.92
N LEU A 60 0.43 11.09 12.90
CA LEU A 60 0.18 10.27 14.08
C LEU A 60 -0.80 11.01 15.00
N GLY A 61 -1.83 10.29 15.42
CA GLY A 61 -2.79 10.72 16.43
C GLY A 61 -2.99 9.65 17.49
N ALA A 62 -3.80 9.98 18.48
CA ALA A 62 -4.23 9.08 19.53
C ALA A 62 -5.70 9.32 19.87
N LEU A 63 -6.42 8.26 20.19
CA LEU A 63 -7.70 8.32 20.88
C LEU A 63 -7.40 8.33 22.39
N CYS A 64 -7.63 9.48 23.01
CA CYS A 64 -7.35 9.69 24.43
C CYS A 64 -8.63 9.88 25.22
N ASP A 65 -8.65 9.42 26.47
CA ASP A 65 -9.69 9.81 27.41
C ASP A 65 -9.44 11.19 28.05
N SER A 66 -10.36 11.61 28.93
CA SER A 66 -10.25 12.86 29.68
C SER A 66 -9.06 12.90 30.65
N SER A 67 -8.49 11.74 31.02
CA SER A 67 -7.28 11.66 31.84
C SER A 67 -5.99 11.77 31.00
N GLY A 68 -6.10 11.74 29.68
CA GLY A 68 -4.97 11.76 28.75
C GLY A 68 -4.38 10.38 28.47
N THR A 69 -5.01 9.30 28.96
CA THR A 69 -4.59 7.93 28.65
C THR A 69 -4.92 7.61 27.19
N VAL A 70 -3.94 7.06 26.47
CA VAL A 70 -4.09 6.60 25.09
C VAL A 70 -4.74 5.23 25.09
N HIS A 71 -5.95 5.15 24.52
CA HIS A 71 -6.67 3.89 24.30
C HIS A 71 -6.27 3.23 22.99
N GLU A 72 -6.00 4.06 21.96
CA GLU A 72 -5.65 3.58 20.63
C GLU A 72 -4.80 4.63 19.90
N TRP A 73 -3.72 4.18 19.25
CA TRP A 73 -2.98 5.01 18.30
C TRP A 73 -3.72 5.04 16.97
N VAL A 74 -3.80 6.22 16.36
CA VAL A 74 -4.54 6.41 15.11
C VAL A 74 -3.71 7.15 14.08
N GLU A 75 -4.06 6.95 12.81
CA GLU A 75 -3.61 7.77 11.69
C GLU A 75 -4.66 8.84 11.42
N ILE A 76 -4.24 10.10 11.38
CA ILE A 76 -5.07 11.23 10.97
C ILE A 76 -4.71 11.57 9.53
N TRP A 77 -5.57 11.18 8.60
CA TRP A 77 -5.43 11.46 7.20
C TRP A 77 -6.06 12.82 6.89
N VAL A 78 -5.26 13.74 6.36
CA VAL A 78 -5.69 15.07 5.93
C VAL A 78 -5.62 15.13 4.41
N GLN A 79 -6.76 15.30 3.76
CA GLN A 79 -6.84 15.43 2.31
C GLN A 79 -6.11 16.71 1.85
N ARG A 80 -5.13 16.55 0.95
CA ARG A 80 -4.29 17.64 0.41
C ARG A 80 -3.92 17.38 -1.04
N PHE A 81 -3.73 18.44 -1.81
CA PHE A 81 -3.50 18.35 -3.26
C PHE A 81 -2.29 19.13 -3.76
N ASP A 82 -1.50 19.72 -2.86
CA ASP A 82 -0.29 20.47 -3.26
C ASP A 82 0.72 19.56 -3.98
N GLY A 83 0.75 18.26 -3.63
CA GLY A 83 1.58 17.27 -4.32
C GLY A 83 1.21 17.02 -5.78
N LEU A 84 0.00 17.40 -6.22
CA LEU A 84 -0.46 17.22 -7.60
C LEU A 84 0.11 18.27 -8.57
N VAL A 85 0.71 19.35 -8.08
CA VAL A 85 1.31 20.40 -8.91
C VAL A 85 2.41 19.86 -9.82
N HIS A 86 3.05 18.76 -9.41
CA HIS A 86 4.10 18.10 -10.18
C HIS A 86 3.63 16.88 -10.98
N ALA A 87 2.34 16.51 -10.88
CA ALA A 87 1.78 15.40 -11.65
C ALA A 87 1.73 15.73 -13.14
N VAL A 88 1.76 14.69 -13.98
CA VAL A 88 1.68 14.79 -15.44
C VAL A 88 0.40 15.52 -15.88
N ASP A 89 0.45 16.30 -16.95
CA ASP A 89 -0.67 17.13 -17.40
C ASP A 89 -1.96 16.33 -17.62
N ALA A 90 -1.88 15.16 -18.28
CA ALA A 90 -3.04 14.28 -18.48
C ALA A 90 -3.68 13.84 -17.15
N TYR A 91 -2.86 13.63 -16.12
CA TYR A 91 -3.33 13.31 -14.76
C TYR A 91 -4.01 14.51 -14.11
N ARG A 92 -3.39 15.68 -14.19
CA ARG A 92 -3.93 16.90 -13.60
C ARG A 92 -5.24 17.34 -14.25
N SER A 93 -5.32 17.28 -15.57
CA SER A 93 -6.53 17.63 -16.34
C SER A 93 -7.69 16.68 -16.09
N ALA A 94 -7.42 15.44 -15.68
CA ALA A 94 -8.44 14.47 -15.28
C ALA A 94 -9.01 14.74 -13.87
N LEU A 95 -8.38 15.59 -13.08
CA LEU A 95 -8.74 15.80 -11.68
C LEU A 95 -9.43 17.14 -11.45
N THR A 96 -10.50 17.07 -10.66
CA THR A 96 -11.18 18.23 -10.07
C THR A 96 -11.41 17.96 -8.59
N ASN A 97 -11.74 18.99 -7.81
CA ASN A 97 -12.07 18.76 -6.41
C ASN A 97 -13.23 17.77 -6.24
N HIS A 98 -14.23 17.79 -7.13
CA HIS A 98 -15.34 16.84 -7.09
C HIS A 98 -14.88 15.39 -7.29
N VAL A 99 -14.02 15.15 -8.28
CA VAL A 99 -13.43 13.83 -8.53
C VAL A 99 -12.64 13.36 -7.31
N LEU A 100 -11.76 14.21 -6.78
CA LEU A 100 -10.90 13.90 -5.65
C LEU A 100 -11.69 13.63 -4.36
N ASP A 101 -12.76 14.39 -4.12
CA ASP A 101 -13.65 14.24 -2.99
C ASP A 101 -14.48 12.95 -3.05
N ARG A 102 -14.98 12.60 -4.24
CA ARG A 102 -15.67 11.34 -4.50
C ARG A 102 -14.72 10.16 -4.30
N ASP A 103 -13.52 10.26 -4.87
CA ASP A 103 -12.50 9.22 -4.81
C ASP A 103 -12.02 8.98 -3.37
N TRP A 104 -11.85 10.05 -2.60
CA TRP A 104 -11.59 10.00 -1.16
C TRP A 104 -12.69 9.24 -0.42
N ALA A 105 -13.95 9.67 -0.59
CA ALA A 105 -15.09 9.04 0.08
C ALA A 105 -15.22 7.54 -0.27
N GLN A 106 -15.08 7.21 -1.56
CA GLN A 106 -15.12 5.84 -2.04
C GLN A 106 -14.00 4.99 -1.43
N THR A 107 -12.79 5.54 -1.31
CA THR A 107 -11.64 4.82 -0.75
C THR A 107 -11.78 4.57 0.75
N ILE A 108 -12.24 5.57 1.50
CA ILE A 108 -12.50 5.43 2.94
C ILE A 108 -13.62 4.40 3.17
N GLU A 109 -14.70 4.48 2.39
CA GLU A 109 -15.82 3.55 2.50
C GLU A 109 -15.44 2.12 2.11
N ALA A 110 -14.69 1.93 1.02
CA ALA A 110 -14.27 0.62 0.56
C ALA A 110 -13.37 -0.10 1.59
N ALA A 111 -12.48 0.65 2.24
CA ALA A 111 -11.64 0.12 3.31
C ALA A 111 -12.44 -0.17 4.58
N ALA A 112 -13.35 0.72 5.00
CA ALA A 112 -14.25 0.48 6.14
C ALA A 112 -15.14 -0.76 5.92
N ALA A 113 -15.58 -0.99 4.68
CA ALA A 113 -16.36 -2.16 4.30
C ALA A 113 -15.54 -3.46 4.27
N THR A 114 -14.21 -3.36 4.17
CA THR A 114 -13.29 -4.51 4.23
C THR A 114 -12.95 -4.85 5.69
N ASP A 115 -12.87 -3.84 6.54
CA ASP A 115 -12.67 -3.99 7.97
C ASP A 115 -13.28 -2.81 8.72
N ALA A 116 -14.39 -3.02 9.42
CA ALA A 116 -15.08 -1.96 10.14
C ALA A 116 -14.19 -1.27 11.19
N ARG A 117 -13.15 -1.97 11.69
CA ARG A 117 -12.17 -1.40 12.61
C ARG A 117 -11.27 -0.37 11.94
N GLN A 118 -11.11 -0.38 10.62
CA GLN A 118 -10.22 0.55 9.90
C GLN A 118 -10.76 1.98 9.74
N ALA A 119 -11.93 2.29 10.31
CA ALA A 119 -12.51 3.62 10.21
C ALA A 119 -13.14 4.08 11.54
N ILE A 120 -12.60 5.17 12.08
CA ILE A 120 -13.20 5.92 13.17
C ILE A 120 -13.93 7.10 12.54
N ARG A 121 -15.27 7.10 12.60
CA ARG A 121 -16.11 8.11 11.92
C ARG A 121 -16.17 9.39 12.72
N THR A 122 -15.77 10.49 12.09
CA THR A 122 -15.83 11.86 12.60
C THR A 122 -16.91 12.70 11.93
N GLY A 123 -17.41 12.24 10.79
CA GLY A 123 -18.31 12.99 9.91
C GLY A 123 -17.57 13.84 8.88
N TYR A 124 -16.26 14.05 9.01
CA TYR A 124 -15.43 14.80 8.06
C TYR A 124 -14.86 13.94 6.92
N GLU A 125 -15.24 12.66 6.87
CA GLU A 125 -14.88 11.78 5.76
C GLU A 125 -15.61 12.18 4.46
N ASN A 126 -16.82 12.75 4.61
CA ASN A 126 -17.73 13.05 3.50
C ASN A 126 -18.01 14.55 3.32
N ARG A 127 -17.48 15.41 4.20
CA ARG A 127 -17.60 16.86 4.11
C ARG A 127 -16.25 17.51 4.49
N PRO A 128 -15.94 18.70 3.95
CA PRO A 128 -14.79 19.48 4.38
C PRO A 128 -14.76 19.65 5.90
N ALA A 129 -13.58 19.47 6.50
CA ALA A 129 -13.35 19.93 7.87
C ALA A 129 -13.06 21.44 7.84
N PRO A 130 -13.31 22.17 8.94
CA PRO A 130 -12.79 23.54 9.03
C PRO A 130 -11.28 23.54 8.85
N PRO A 131 -10.68 24.65 8.41
CA PRO A 131 -9.24 24.84 8.48
C PRO A 131 -8.74 24.66 9.93
N ILE A 132 -7.70 23.84 10.12
CA ILE A 132 -7.18 23.52 11.46
C ILE A 132 -5.69 23.84 11.55
N PHE A 133 -5.36 24.64 12.55
CA PHE A 133 -4.01 24.87 13.06
C PHE A 133 -3.90 24.34 14.48
N ILE A 134 -2.70 23.99 14.91
CA ILE A 134 -2.44 23.50 16.27
C ILE A 134 -1.51 24.48 16.97
N ASP A 135 -1.98 25.09 18.06
CA ASP A 135 -1.12 25.86 18.95
C ASP A 135 -0.33 24.90 19.83
N ILE A 136 0.93 24.67 19.50
CA ILE A 136 1.77 23.73 20.25
C ILE A 136 2.01 24.21 21.68
N ALA A 137 2.13 25.54 21.88
CA ALA A 137 2.41 26.11 23.18
C ALA A 137 1.18 26.01 24.11
N ARG A 138 -0.02 26.28 23.60
CA ARG A 138 -1.27 26.21 24.37
C ARG A 138 -1.91 24.84 24.36
N ARG A 139 -1.46 23.93 23.50
CA ARG A 139 -2.03 22.58 23.27
C ARG A 139 -3.52 22.65 22.94
N LYS A 140 -3.88 23.52 22.00
CA LYS A 140 -5.27 23.70 21.54
C LYS A 140 -5.35 23.76 20.02
N PRO A 141 -6.43 23.24 19.42
CA PRO A 141 -6.73 23.51 18.03
C PRO A 141 -7.16 24.97 17.87
N ILE A 142 -6.78 25.56 16.74
CA ILE A 142 -7.18 26.89 16.28
C ILE A 142 -7.90 26.71 14.96
N VAL A 143 -9.13 27.23 14.89
CA VAL A 143 -9.78 27.51 13.61
C VAL A 143 -9.46 28.96 13.27
N PRO A 144 -8.82 29.23 12.12
CA PRO A 144 -8.35 30.56 11.78
C PRO A 144 -9.53 31.50 11.54
N ARG A 145 -9.35 32.75 11.97
CA ARG A 145 -10.30 33.84 11.79
C ARG A 145 -9.61 35.00 11.07
N PRO A 146 -10.19 35.58 10.01
CA PRO A 146 -9.56 36.69 9.31
C PRO A 146 -9.51 37.93 10.21
N SER A 147 -8.41 38.68 10.13
CA SER A 147 -8.23 39.88 10.95
C SER A 147 -9.34 40.90 10.67
N GLY A 148 -10.05 41.34 11.72
CA GLY A 148 -11.17 42.29 11.60
C GLY A 148 -12.56 41.65 11.40
N PHE A 149 -12.66 40.32 11.34
CA PHE A 149 -13.94 39.61 11.22
C PHE A 149 -14.23 38.77 12.47
N GLU A 150 -15.50 38.51 12.78
CA GLU A 150 -15.92 37.75 13.97
C GLU A 150 -16.09 36.24 13.72
N HIS A 151 -16.15 35.84 12.44
CA HIS A 151 -16.52 34.50 12.03
C HIS A 151 -15.32 33.73 11.47
N ASP A 152 -15.31 32.43 11.74
CA ASP A 152 -14.22 31.54 11.36
C ASP A 152 -14.24 31.22 9.86
N LEU A 153 -13.08 30.87 9.30
CA LEU A 153 -12.95 30.48 7.89
C LEU A 153 -13.48 29.06 7.64
N GLU A 154 -14.05 28.86 6.46
CA GLU A 154 -14.47 27.57 5.92
C GLU A 154 -14.04 27.42 4.45
N LEU A 155 -14.00 26.19 3.93
CA LEU A 155 -13.75 25.93 2.51
C LEU A 155 -15.03 26.25 1.70
N CYS A 156 -14.92 27.15 0.71
CA CYS A 156 -16.03 27.45 -0.19
C CYS A 156 -16.21 26.32 -1.21
N THR A 157 -17.40 25.71 -1.21
CA THR A 157 -17.80 24.67 -2.18
C THR A 157 -18.97 25.11 -3.06
N ASP A 158 -19.43 26.36 -2.92
CA ASP A 158 -20.51 26.94 -3.70
C ASP A 158 -19.98 27.52 -5.01
N ASP A 159 -20.11 26.76 -6.09
CA ASP A 159 -19.67 27.19 -7.43
C ASP A 159 -20.42 28.43 -7.93
N ALA A 160 -21.67 28.65 -7.53
CA ALA A 160 -22.43 29.80 -7.99
C ALA A 160 -21.85 31.08 -7.38
N LEU A 161 -21.59 31.05 -6.07
CA LEU A 161 -20.93 32.12 -5.36
C LEU A 161 -19.52 32.40 -5.92
N LEU A 162 -18.71 31.36 -6.13
CA LEU A 162 -17.36 31.51 -6.68
C LEU A 162 -17.38 32.18 -8.06
N ARG A 163 -18.29 31.75 -8.95
CA ARG A 163 -18.45 32.36 -10.29
C ARG A 163 -18.92 33.81 -10.21
N GLU A 164 -19.84 34.14 -9.30
CA GLU A 164 -20.31 35.52 -9.09
C GLU A 164 -19.17 36.44 -8.64
N MET A 165 -18.23 35.91 -7.84
CA MET A 165 -17.03 36.63 -7.42
C MET A 165 -15.89 36.63 -8.46
N GLY A 166 -16.09 36.01 -9.63
CA GLY A 166 -15.08 35.88 -10.67
C GLY A 166 -13.94 34.92 -10.34
N LEU A 167 -14.19 33.96 -9.44
CA LEU A 167 -13.25 32.93 -9.02
C LEU A 167 -13.56 31.59 -9.71
N ASP A 168 -12.56 30.73 -9.79
CA ASP A 168 -12.71 29.38 -10.32
C ASP A 168 -13.72 28.56 -9.50
N ALA A 169 -14.63 27.86 -10.17
CA ALA A 169 -15.59 26.98 -9.53
C ALA A 169 -14.88 25.79 -8.84
N TYR A 170 -15.35 25.42 -7.66
CA TYR A 170 -14.79 24.35 -6.85
C TYR A 170 -14.90 23.00 -7.55
N SER A 171 -16.09 22.64 -8.06
CA SER A 171 -16.37 21.28 -8.55
C SER A 171 -15.65 20.90 -9.85
N THR A 172 -15.30 21.89 -10.67
CA THR A 172 -14.72 21.70 -12.02
C THR A 172 -13.24 22.04 -12.10
N THR A 173 -12.62 22.50 -11.01
CA THR A 173 -11.20 22.87 -10.97
C THR A 173 -10.50 22.26 -9.76
N LEU A 174 -9.20 22.51 -9.61
CA LEU A 174 -8.42 22.20 -8.41
C LEU A 174 -8.26 23.42 -7.48
N SER A 175 -8.77 24.58 -7.89
CA SER A 175 -8.72 25.83 -7.14
C SER A 175 -9.59 25.70 -5.88
N ARG A 176 -9.06 26.12 -4.73
CA ARG A 176 -9.75 26.04 -3.44
C ARG A 176 -9.67 27.38 -2.73
N TYR A 177 -10.82 27.91 -2.33
CA TYR A 177 -10.89 29.20 -1.65
C TYR A 177 -11.48 29.05 -0.25
N LEU A 178 -10.86 29.68 0.74
CA LEU A 178 -11.40 29.84 2.08
C LEU A 178 -12.23 31.13 2.15
N TRP A 179 -13.33 31.10 2.87
CA TRP A 179 -14.26 32.21 3.01
C TRP A 179 -14.97 32.18 4.37
N THR A 180 -15.78 33.19 4.64
CA THR A 180 -16.53 33.39 5.87
C THR A 180 -18.04 33.31 5.56
N PRO A 181 -18.66 32.12 5.72
CA PRO A 181 -20.02 31.87 5.20
C PRO A 181 -21.10 32.89 5.59
N PRO A 182 -21.16 33.39 6.85
CA PRO A 182 -22.18 34.35 7.26
C PRO A 182 -22.18 35.67 6.48
N LEU A 183 -21.08 36.02 5.79
CA LEU A 183 -20.93 37.29 5.08
C LEU A 183 -21.34 37.23 3.60
N GLY A 184 -21.56 36.03 3.05
CA GLY A 184 -21.99 35.90 1.65
C GLY A 184 -20.98 36.53 0.67
N LEU A 185 -21.48 37.41 -0.19
CA LEU A 185 -20.69 38.17 -1.18
C LEU A 185 -19.72 39.19 -0.54
N GLU A 186 -19.96 39.60 0.71
CA GLU A 186 -19.06 40.50 1.45
C GLU A 186 -17.89 39.75 2.11
N SER A 187 -17.86 38.42 1.98
CA SER A 187 -16.81 37.60 2.54
C SER A 187 -15.45 37.92 1.91
N PRO A 188 -14.37 38.00 2.71
CA PRO A 188 -13.03 37.88 2.16
C PRO A 188 -12.82 36.46 1.60
N PHE A 189 -12.07 36.34 0.51
CA PHE A 189 -11.68 35.06 -0.07
C PHE A 189 -10.16 34.89 -0.02
N PHE A 190 -9.69 33.71 0.39
CA PHE A 190 -8.27 33.39 0.47
C PHE A 190 -7.94 32.12 -0.32
N ALA A 191 -6.86 32.14 -1.09
CA ALA A 191 -6.34 30.95 -1.75
C ALA A 191 -5.92 29.89 -0.71
N ALA A 192 -6.55 28.71 -0.73
CA ALA A 192 -6.34 27.65 0.26
C ALA A 192 -5.09 26.78 -0.02
N THR A 193 -4.57 26.86 -1.24
CA THR A 193 -3.36 26.13 -1.70
C THR A 193 -2.49 27.05 -2.54
N GLU A 194 -1.19 26.76 -2.64
CA GLU A 194 -0.25 27.55 -3.44
C GLU A 194 -0.60 27.56 -4.94
N ALA A 195 -1.22 26.50 -5.43
CA ALA A 195 -1.64 26.37 -6.82
C ALA A 195 -2.93 27.12 -7.14
N THR A 196 -3.68 27.55 -6.13
CA THR A 196 -4.94 28.27 -6.34
C THR A 196 -4.63 29.69 -6.84
N PRO A 197 -5.22 30.12 -7.98
CA PRO A 197 -4.99 31.46 -8.50
C PRO A 197 -5.43 32.55 -7.51
N VAL A 198 -4.52 33.47 -7.23
CA VAL A 198 -4.79 34.72 -6.52
C VAL A 198 -5.17 35.77 -7.57
N SER A 199 -6.48 35.95 -7.79
CA SER A 199 -6.99 36.93 -8.76
C SER A 199 -8.30 37.55 -8.27
N GLY A 200 -8.60 38.76 -8.75
CA GLY A 200 -9.83 39.48 -8.39
C GLY A 200 -9.91 39.78 -6.90
N VAL A 201 -10.92 39.22 -6.24
CA VAL A 201 -11.21 39.41 -4.81
C VAL A 201 -10.43 38.46 -3.88
N ALA A 202 -9.77 37.44 -4.42
CA ALA A 202 -9.03 36.48 -3.63
C ALA A 202 -7.64 37.00 -3.26
N ALA A 203 -7.26 36.87 -1.99
CA ALA A 203 -5.95 37.19 -1.45
C ALA A 203 -5.14 35.91 -1.13
N PRO A 204 -3.80 35.98 -0.99
CA PRO A 204 -3.06 34.88 -0.39
C PRO A 204 -3.49 34.68 1.07
N PHE A 205 -3.43 33.44 1.57
CA PHE A 205 -3.76 33.14 2.96
C PHE A 205 -2.69 33.66 3.95
N ASP A 206 -1.45 33.86 3.51
CA ASP A 206 -0.37 34.32 4.37
C ASP A 206 -0.65 35.72 4.93
N GLY A 207 -0.59 35.85 6.26
CA GLY A 207 -0.93 37.09 6.98
C GLY A 207 -2.43 37.44 7.04
N ALA A 208 -3.33 36.60 6.52
CA ALA A 208 -4.77 36.85 6.53
C ALA A 208 -5.42 36.73 7.92
N CYS A 209 -4.80 35.97 8.82
CA CYS A 209 -5.32 35.66 10.14
C CYS A 209 -4.26 35.94 11.22
N ASP A 210 -4.69 36.42 12.38
CA ASP A 210 -3.83 36.67 13.55
C ASP A 210 -3.47 35.36 14.28
N LEU A 211 -2.74 34.47 13.59
CA LEU A 211 -2.28 33.20 14.15
C LEU A 211 -1.08 33.44 15.09
N PRO A 212 -1.01 32.77 16.26
CA PRO A 212 0.17 32.84 17.12
C PRO A 212 1.38 32.20 16.43
N SER A 213 2.58 32.64 16.76
CA SER A 213 3.83 32.08 16.20
C SER A 213 4.05 30.60 16.53
N SER A 214 3.33 30.06 17.51
CA SER A 214 3.30 28.63 17.87
C SER A 214 2.27 27.81 17.07
N ALA A 215 1.50 28.43 16.18
CA ALA A 215 0.52 27.75 15.35
C ALA A 215 1.21 26.95 14.24
N VAL A 216 0.88 25.66 14.15
CA VAL A 216 1.38 24.76 13.12
C VAL A 216 0.21 24.29 12.25
N PRO A 217 0.31 24.37 10.91
CA PRO A 217 -0.77 23.94 10.02
C PRO A 217 -0.96 22.42 10.08
N LEU A 218 -2.19 21.98 10.37
CA LEU A 218 -2.58 20.57 10.26
C LEU A 218 -3.44 20.35 9.01
N ASN A 219 -4.50 21.13 8.85
CA ASN A 219 -5.40 21.11 7.71
C ASN A 219 -5.72 22.55 7.26
N PRO A 220 -4.74 23.31 6.78
CA PRO A 220 -4.94 24.74 6.50
C PRO A 220 -5.95 25.00 5.38
N GLY A 221 -6.09 24.09 4.42
CA GLY A 221 -7.00 24.25 3.28
C GLY A 221 -8.41 23.71 3.48
N GLY A 222 -8.78 23.31 4.70
CA GLY A 222 -10.12 22.77 5.00
C GLY A 222 -10.45 21.48 4.24
N GLY A 223 -9.45 20.63 3.97
CA GLY A 223 -9.65 19.33 3.33
C GLY A 223 -10.49 18.37 4.18
N ARG A 224 -10.95 17.28 3.56
CA ARG A 224 -11.60 16.17 4.28
C ARG A 224 -10.62 15.47 5.23
N LEU A 225 -11.16 14.85 6.27
CA LEU A 225 -10.39 14.10 7.25
C LEU A 225 -10.85 12.64 7.32
N ALA A 226 -9.92 11.73 7.57
CA ALA A 226 -10.24 10.35 7.89
C ALA A 226 -9.35 9.87 9.04
N ILE A 227 -9.94 9.08 9.95
CA ILE A 227 -9.23 8.54 11.11
C ILE A 227 -9.29 7.02 11.05
N ARG A 228 -8.13 6.39 11.25
CA ARG A 228 -7.97 4.93 11.20
C ARG A 228 -7.06 4.46 12.33
N PRO A 229 -7.19 3.24 12.85
CA PRO A 229 -6.18 2.68 13.74
C PRO A 229 -4.80 2.68 13.08
N PHE A 230 -3.80 3.04 13.87
CA PHE A 230 -2.40 2.97 13.47
C PHE A 230 -1.86 1.57 13.71
N ALA A 231 -1.28 0.99 12.67
CA ALA A 231 -0.56 -0.27 12.74
C ALA A 231 0.95 0.02 12.78
N PRO A 232 1.63 -0.20 13.92
CA PRO A 232 2.96 0.36 14.16
C PRO A 232 4.07 -0.31 13.36
N LEU A 233 3.90 -1.57 12.96
CA LEU A 233 4.92 -2.31 12.22
C LEU A 233 4.77 -2.04 10.72
N SER A 234 5.87 -1.68 10.06
CA SER A 234 5.92 -1.82 8.60
C SER A 234 5.88 -3.29 8.21
N TYR A 235 5.42 -3.58 7.00
CA TYR A 235 5.41 -4.95 6.48
C TYR A 235 6.83 -5.56 6.48
N GLU A 236 7.83 -4.83 6.00
CA GLU A 236 9.23 -5.31 5.98
C GLU A 236 9.78 -5.59 7.38
N GLN A 237 9.55 -4.69 8.34
CA GLN A 237 9.96 -4.90 9.72
C GLN A 237 9.35 -6.19 10.27
N PHE A 238 8.06 -6.42 10.02
CA PHE A 238 7.41 -7.65 10.44
C PHE A 238 8.03 -8.90 9.80
N ILE A 239 8.29 -8.89 8.49
CA ILE A 239 8.95 -10.01 7.79
C ILE A 239 10.36 -10.26 8.32
N ASP A 240 11.12 -9.21 8.63
CA ASP A 240 12.47 -9.32 9.16
C ASP A 240 12.46 -9.83 10.60
N ILE A 241 11.50 -9.41 11.43
CA ILE A 241 11.27 -9.98 12.78
C ILE A 241 10.96 -11.48 12.68
N LEU A 242 10.11 -11.90 11.74
CA LEU A 242 9.85 -13.33 11.49
C LEU A 242 11.08 -14.09 11.01
N ALA A 243 12.04 -13.41 10.37
CA ALA A 243 13.34 -13.97 10.00
C ALA A 243 14.35 -13.99 11.16
N GLY A 244 14.05 -13.29 12.25
CA GLY A 244 14.85 -13.21 13.47
C GLY A 244 15.63 -11.91 13.67
N ALA A 245 15.26 -10.83 12.99
CA ALA A 245 15.75 -9.50 13.28
C ALA A 245 15.17 -8.95 14.60
N THR A 246 15.90 -8.02 15.22
CA THR A 246 15.38 -7.21 16.33
C THR A 246 14.42 -6.15 15.79
N TRP A 247 13.44 -5.78 16.60
CA TRP A 247 12.55 -4.68 16.24
C TRP A 247 13.12 -3.35 16.70
N ASN A 248 13.20 -2.40 15.77
CA ASN A 248 13.54 -1.02 16.04
C ASN A 248 12.27 -0.16 15.96
N ALA A 249 12.01 0.62 17.01
CA ALA A 249 10.89 1.56 17.02
C ALA A 249 11.04 2.59 15.88
N PRO A 250 9.93 3.03 15.27
CA PRO A 250 9.97 4.09 14.27
C PRO A 250 10.50 5.40 14.89
N LEU A 251 11.26 6.16 14.10
CA LEU A 251 11.85 7.42 14.52
C LEU A 251 11.03 8.61 13.99
N HIS A 252 10.87 9.65 14.80
CA HIS A 252 10.45 10.98 14.39
C HIS A 252 11.62 11.95 14.58
N GLY A 253 12.27 12.32 13.47
CA GLY A 253 13.58 12.96 13.51
C GLY A 253 14.60 12.05 14.18
N ARG A 254 15.13 12.47 15.33
CA ARG A 254 16.07 11.69 16.15
C ARG A 254 15.42 10.97 17.33
N LEU A 255 14.13 11.22 17.58
CA LEU A 255 13.42 10.67 18.73
C LEU A 255 12.69 9.39 18.33
N PRO A 256 12.92 8.25 19.00
CA PRO A 256 12.06 7.09 18.82
C PRO A 256 10.65 7.43 19.30
N VAL A 257 9.64 6.95 18.56
CA VAL A 257 8.25 6.95 19.01
C VAL A 257 7.96 5.55 19.55
N PRO A 258 8.12 5.31 20.86
CA PRO A 258 7.90 4.00 21.43
C PRO A 258 6.40 3.69 21.38
N PHE A 259 6.05 2.70 20.57
CA PHE A 259 4.77 2.01 20.64
C PHE A 259 5.05 0.74 21.45
N GLU A 260 4.48 0.57 22.64
CA GLU A 260 4.83 -0.59 23.48
C GLU A 260 4.44 -1.94 22.86
N PRO A 261 5.35 -2.90 23.00
CA PRO A 261 5.08 -4.21 23.54
C PRO A 261 6.18 -4.45 24.57
N SER A 262 5.87 -4.17 25.85
CA SER A 262 6.71 -4.38 27.05
C SER A 262 8.19 -4.67 26.76
N GLN A 263 9.04 -3.67 27.02
CA GLN A 263 10.51 -3.76 27.04
C GLN A 263 10.99 -5.18 27.40
N ALA A 264 11.27 -6.01 26.40
CA ALA A 264 12.24 -7.07 26.56
C ALA A 264 13.57 -6.31 26.64
N ASP A 265 14.23 -6.39 27.81
CA ASP A 265 15.56 -5.82 27.99
C ASP A 265 16.44 -6.23 26.80
N GLU A 266 17.31 -5.33 26.35
CA GLU A 266 18.31 -5.62 25.32
C GLU A 266 19.09 -6.90 25.71
N GLY A 267 18.72 -8.04 25.12
CA GLY A 267 19.29 -9.35 25.44
C GLY A 267 18.30 -10.46 25.78
N GLU A 268 17.02 -10.17 26.04
CA GLU A 268 16.00 -11.23 26.14
C GLU A 268 15.60 -11.73 24.74
N ASP A 269 15.89 -13.00 24.49
CA ASP A 269 15.53 -13.68 23.25
C ASP A 269 13.99 -13.68 23.13
N TRP A 270 13.46 -12.96 22.15
CA TRP A 270 12.01 -12.80 21.85
C TRP A 270 11.29 -14.15 21.63
N TYR A 271 12.03 -15.25 21.63
CA TYR A 271 11.57 -16.62 21.45
C TYR A 271 11.12 -17.27 22.76
N GLU A 272 11.53 -16.76 23.93
CA GLU A 272 11.06 -17.27 25.23
C GLU A 272 9.73 -16.64 25.68
N THR A 273 9.33 -15.54 25.04
CA THR A 273 8.19 -14.69 25.45
C THR A 273 6.82 -15.15 24.94
N GLY A 274 6.75 -16.32 24.26
CA GLY A 274 5.49 -16.89 23.76
C GLY A 274 5.00 -16.29 22.44
N LEU A 275 5.88 -15.66 21.64
CA LEU A 275 5.54 -15.06 20.34
C LEU A 275 5.49 -16.05 19.16
N PHE A 276 6.15 -17.20 19.31
CA PHE A 276 6.15 -18.32 18.37
C PHE A 276 5.55 -19.57 19.05
N LEU A 277 4.95 -20.49 18.28
CA LEU A 277 4.65 -21.85 18.74
C LEU A 277 5.95 -22.65 18.94
N GLY A 278 6.97 -22.36 18.13
CA GLY A 278 8.22 -23.10 18.11
C GLY A 278 9.14 -22.83 19.29
N ARG A 279 8.89 -23.47 20.45
CA ARG A 279 9.93 -23.69 21.49
C ARG A 279 11.03 -24.69 21.05
N HIS A 280 10.99 -25.14 19.80
CA HIS A 280 11.75 -26.30 19.28
C HIS A 280 13.02 -25.92 18.49
N GLY A 281 13.62 -24.77 18.76
CA GLY A 281 14.89 -24.34 18.15
C GLY A 281 14.79 -23.92 16.67
N ARG A 282 15.95 -23.88 15.97
CA ARG A 282 16.09 -23.34 14.59
C ARG A 282 15.09 -23.92 13.58
N ARG A 283 14.69 -25.19 13.74
CA ARG A 283 13.80 -25.88 12.80
C ARG A 283 12.36 -25.41 12.87
N GLY A 284 11.82 -25.26 14.09
CA GLY A 284 10.49 -24.72 14.31
C GLY A 284 10.37 -23.33 13.70
N ARG A 285 11.42 -22.51 13.86
CA ARG A 285 11.48 -21.15 13.30
C ARG A 285 11.36 -21.08 11.78
N VAL A 286 12.06 -21.94 11.04
CA VAL A 286 12.00 -21.91 9.57
C VAL A 286 10.59 -22.27 9.06
N VAL A 287 9.98 -23.32 9.62
CA VAL A 287 8.65 -23.78 9.18
C VAL A 287 7.55 -22.81 9.61
N GLU A 288 7.61 -22.32 10.86
CA GLU A 288 6.68 -21.30 11.36
C GLU A 288 6.85 -19.97 10.65
N GLY A 289 8.09 -19.54 10.42
CA GLY A 289 8.43 -18.35 9.64
C GLY A 289 7.87 -18.44 8.22
N LEU A 290 8.03 -19.57 7.52
CA LEU A 290 7.42 -19.80 6.21
C LEU A 290 5.90 -19.60 6.25
N HIS A 291 5.22 -20.23 7.22
CA HIS A 291 3.77 -20.14 7.35
C HIS A 291 3.30 -18.71 7.63
N LEU A 292 3.91 -18.02 8.60
CA LEU A 292 3.54 -16.66 8.98
C LEU A 292 3.85 -15.66 7.86
N LYS A 293 4.96 -15.82 7.15
CA LYS A 293 5.33 -15.00 5.98
C LYS A 293 4.34 -15.19 4.82
N LEU A 294 3.99 -16.44 4.49
CA LEU A 294 2.97 -16.72 3.47
C LEU A 294 1.59 -16.18 3.87
N ARG A 295 1.26 -16.21 5.16
CA ARG A 295 -0.01 -15.66 5.66
C ARG A 295 -0.05 -14.14 5.54
N ALA A 296 1.04 -13.46 5.91
CA ALA A 296 1.17 -12.03 5.74
C ALA A 296 1.05 -11.66 4.25
N PHE A 297 1.75 -12.38 3.39
CA PHE A 297 1.70 -12.14 1.95
C PHE A 297 0.29 -12.38 1.36
N ALA A 298 -0.37 -13.47 1.73
CA ALA A 298 -1.76 -13.73 1.33
C ALA A 298 -2.72 -12.65 1.82
N SER A 299 -2.51 -12.12 3.02
CA SER A 299 -3.32 -11.01 3.55
C SER A 299 -3.09 -9.72 2.76
N ALA A 300 -1.86 -9.44 2.33
CA ALA A 300 -1.54 -8.30 1.46
C ALA A 300 -2.23 -8.41 0.09
N VAL A 301 -2.09 -9.57 -0.58
CA VAL A 301 -2.74 -9.83 -1.89
C VAL A 301 -4.26 -9.73 -1.77
N GLN A 302 -4.84 -10.29 -0.70
CA GLN A 302 -6.29 -10.24 -0.47
C GLN A 302 -6.78 -8.81 -0.23
N ALA A 303 -6.05 -8.00 0.55
CA ALA A 303 -6.41 -6.61 0.81
C ALA A 303 -6.44 -5.76 -0.48
N VAL A 304 -5.46 -5.96 -1.37
CA VAL A 304 -5.44 -5.31 -2.69
C VAL A 304 -6.60 -5.79 -3.55
N ALA A 305 -6.82 -7.11 -3.64
CA ALA A 305 -7.91 -7.68 -4.43
C ALA A 305 -9.28 -7.18 -3.98
N ASP A 306 -9.51 -7.07 -2.67
CA ASP A 306 -10.76 -6.58 -2.10
C ASP A 306 -10.97 -5.10 -2.36
N LEU A 307 -9.92 -4.27 -2.21
CA LEU A 307 -10.01 -2.85 -2.53
C LEU A 307 -10.28 -2.64 -4.04
N THR A 308 -9.50 -3.28 -4.92
CA THR A 308 -9.68 -3.21 -6.38
C THR A 308 -11.07 -3.70 -6.79
N ARG A 309 -11.62 -4.75 -6.14
CA ARG A 309 -12.98 -5.24 -6.43
C ARG A 309 -14.04 -4.18 -6.16
N ARG A 310 -13.89 -3.44 -5.07
CA ARG A 310 -14.84 -2.42 -4.61
C ARG A 310 -14.72 -1.12 -5.38
N THR A 311 -13.49 -0.68 -5.65
CA THR A 311 -13.24 0.59 -6.34
C THR A 311 -13.26 0.45 -7.85
N GLN A 312 -13.04 -0.76 -8.36
CA GLN A 312 -12.80 -1.03 -9.78
C GLN A 312 -11.72 -0.10 -10.35
N ARG A 313 -10.65 0.10 -9.57
CA ARG A 313 -9.47 0.91 -9.91
C ARG A 313 -8.19 0.18 -9.51
N PRO A 314 -7.15 0.21 -10.35
CA PRO A 314 -5.82 -0.22 -9.95
C PRO A 314 -5.20 0.81 -8.99
N LEU A 315 -4.24 0.38 -8.19
CA LEU A 315 -3.58 1.22 -7.20
C LEU A 315 -2.39 1.96 -7.81
N LEU A 316 -1.57 1.27 -8.61
CA LEU A 316 -0.44 1.82 -9.38
C LEU A 316 0.67 2.49 -8.54
N ASN A 317 0.64 2.30 -7.23
CA ASN A 317 1.60 2.83 -6.26
C ASN A 317 1.94 1.83 -5.16
N LEU A 318 1.66 0.54 -5.37
CA LEU A 318 1.94 -0.49 -4.38
C LEU A 318 3.45 -0.63 -4.13
N SER A 319 3.80 -0.67 -2.85
CA SER A 319 5.14 -1.00 -2.35
C SER A 319 4.99 -1.70 -1.00
N ALA A 320 6.10 -2.08 -0.36
CA ALA A 320 6.03 -2.59 1.01
C ALA A 320 5.50 -1.56 2.02
N GLU A 321 5.69 -0.26 1.76
CA GLU A 321 5.19 0.82 2.63
C GLU A 321 3.67 0.99 2.55
N SER A 322 3.05 0.46 1.49
CA SER A 322 1.59 0.41 1.36
C SER A 322 0.92 -0.46 2.42
N PHE A 323 1.68 -1.32 3.09
CA PHE A 323 1.18 -2.29 4.05
C PHE A 323 1.73 -2.04 5.46
N ARG A 324 0.86 -2.19 6.44
CA ARG A 324 1.23 -2.21 7.86
C ARG A 324 0.75 -3.49 8.51
N VAL A 325 1.38 -3.83 9.64
CA VAL A 325 1.04 -5.02 10.41
C VAL A 325 0.59 -4.61 11.80
N GLN A 326 -0.65 -4.97 12.11
CA GLN A 326 -1.19 -4.84 13.46
C GLN A 326 -1.07 -6.19 14.17
N LEU A 327 -0.53 -6.17 15.39
CA LEU A 327 -0.58 -7.32 16.29
C LEU A 327 -1.77 -7.12 17.22
N SER A 328 -2.72 -8.05 17.22
CA SER A 328 -3.85 -7.99 18.14
C SER A 328 -3.48 -8.63 19.47
N ALA A 329 -4.03 -8.11 20.57
CA ALA A 329 -3.98 -8.78 21.86
C ALA A 329 -4.64 -10.17 21.71
N THR A 330 -3.86 -11.21 21.92
CA THR A 330 -4.36 -12.59 21.95
C THR A 330 -4.85 -12.94 23.34
N GLY A 331 -5.80 -13.87 23.43
CA GLY A 331 -6.08 -14.53 24.70
C GLY A 331 -4.82 -15.21 25.25
N VAL A 332 -4.77 -15.41 26.56
CA VAL A 332 -3.63 -16.05 27.24
C VAL A 332 -3.27 -17.38 26.55
N GLY A 333 -2.02 -17.51 26.10
CA GLY A 333 -1.45 -18.75 25.54
C GLY A 333 -1.43 -18.86 24.01
N LEU A 334 -1.97 -17.88 23.26
CA LEU A 334 -1.82 -17.83 21.80
C LEU A 334 -0.67 -16.90 21.41
N PRO A 335 0.23 -17.31 20.50
CA PRO A 335 1.36 -16.46 20.13
C PRO A 335 0.93 -15.23 19.32
N SER A 336 1.44 -14.05 19.68
CA SER A 336 0.96 -12.77 19.16
C SER A 336 1.14 -12.63 17.64
N PHE A 337 2.18 -13.21 17.05
CA PHE A 337 2.38 -13.17 15.58
C PHE A 337 1.32 -13.94 14.81
N TRP A 338 0.63 -14.89 15.44
CA TRP A 338 -0.52 -15.58 14.84
C TRP A 338 -1.79 -14.75 14.83
N ALA A 339 -1.83 -13.65 15.57
CA ALA A 339 -2.90 -12.66 15.48
C ALA A 339 -2.46 -11.42 14.70
N SER A 340 -1.36 -11.51 13.96
CA SER A 340 -0.97 -10.47 13.02
C SER A 340 -2.03 -10.31 11.93
N ARG A 341 -2.27 -9.04 11.57
CA ARG A 341 -3.13 -8.63 10.49
C ARG A 341 -2.39 -7.63 9.62
N VAL A 342 -2.29 -7.94 8.33
CA VAL A 342 -1.80 -6.98 7.33
C VAL A 342 -2.95 -6.07 6.93
N THR A 343 -2.71 -4.76 6.96
CA THR A 343 -3.65 -3.75 6.52
C THR A 343 -3.02 -2.96 5.37
N LEU A 344 -3.81 -2.72 4.32
CA LEU A 344 -3.43 -1.84 3.23
C LEU A 344 -3.73 -0.41 3.67
N THR A 345 -2.68 0.37 3.93
CA THR A 345 -2.81 1.73 4.46
C THR A 345 -2.79 2.78 3.37
N THR A 346 -2.09 2.56 2.26
CA THR A 346 -1.96 3.57 1.20
C THR A 346 -3.12 3.49 0.20
N PRO A 347 -3.80 4.60 -0.11
CA PRO A 347 -4.81 4.64 -1.16
C PRO A 347 -4.14 4.42 -2.53
N GLY A 348 -4.89 3.92 -3.50
CA GLY A 348 -4.41 3.83 -4.88
C GLY A 348 -4.24 5.20 -5.51
N ASP A 349 -3.15 5.41 -6.23
CA ASP A 349 -2.90 6.62 -7.02
C ASP A 349 -3.43 6.52 -8.46
N GLY A 350 -3.98 5.36 -8.85
CA GLY A 350 -4.56 5.19 -10.18
C GLY A 350 -5.77 6.09 -10.40
N ALA A 351 -5.63 7.13 -11.21
CA ALA A 351 -6.75 7.95 -11.67
C ALA A 351 -7.29 7.40 -12.98
N GLU A 352 -8.60 7.44 -13.13
CA GLU A 352 -9.24 7.17 -14.40
C GLU A 352 -9.02 8.36 -15.32
N LEU A 353 -8.52 8.10 -16.53
CA LEU A 353 -8.43 9.08 -17.59
C LEU A 353 -9.82 9.18 -18.24
N PRO A 354 -10.58 10.27 -18.02
CA PRO A 354 -11.88 10.43 -18.64
C PRO A 354 -11.67 10.64 -20.14
N ILE A 355 -12.19 9.71 -20.92
CA ILE A 355 -12.32 9.88 -22.37
C ILE A 355 -13.82 10.08 -22.57
N GLU A 356 -14.26 11.33 -22.75
CA GLU A 356 -15.66 11.83 -22.67
C GLU A 356 -16.68 11.14 -23.61
N SER A 357 -16.27 10.06 -24.27
CA SER A 357 -16.97 9.44 -25.39
C SER A 357 -16.67 7.94 -25.57
N SER A 358 -15.92 7.34 -24.65
CA SER A 358 -15.54 5.92 -24.73
C SER A 358 -15.91 5.21 -23.43
N ASP A 359 -16.50 4.02 -23.54
CA ASP A 359 -16.71 3.13 -22.39
C ASP A 359 -15.40 2.49 -21.91
N ALA A 360 -14.31 2.65 -22.67
CA ALA A 360 -13.00 2.14 -22.29
C ALA A 360 -12.41 2.97 -21.15
N ARG A 361 -12.16 2.31 -20.02
CA ARG A 361 -11.55 2.91 -18.84
C ARG A 361 -10.04 2.76 -18.92
N TYR A 362 -9.35 3.88 -19.00
CA TYR A 362 -7.90 3.95 -18.95
C TYR A 362 -7.47 4.49 -17.60
N PHE A 363 -6.35 3.99 -17.08
CA PHE A 363 -5.81 4.46 -15.82
C PHE A 363 -4.43 5.06 -16.03
N ILE A 364 -4.15 6.09 -15.24
CA ILE A 364 -2.89 6.82 -15.25
C ILE A 364 -2.40 6.98 -13.82
N SER A 365 -1.08 7.03 -13.67
CA SER A 365 -0.40 7.28 -12.39
C SER A 365 0.08 8.74 -12.37
N PRO A 366 0.07 9.43 -11.21
CA PRO A 366 0.52 10.82 -11.09
C PRO A 366 1.99 10.98 -11.46
N ASP A 367 2.79 9.94 -11.21
CA ASP A 367 4.20 9.91 -11.58
C ASP A 367 4.54 8.57 -12.26
N PRO A 368 4.41 8.48 -13.59
CA PRO A 368 4.84 7.31 -14.35
C PRO A 368 6.37 7.18 -14.43
N ARG A 369 7.12 8.18 -13.95
CA ARG A 369 8.59 8.22 -13.97
C ARG A 369 9.22 7.92 -12.62
N ALA A 370 8.45 7.91 -11.53
CA ALA A 370 8.91 7.44 -10.23
C ALA A 370 9.28 5.96 -10.39
N GLY A 371 10.57 5.76 -10.68
CA GLY A 371 11.20 4.48 -10.77
C GLY A 371 11.19 3.81 -9.41
N GLY A 372 11.17 2.49 -9.42
CA GLY A 372 11.17 1.72 -8.19
C GLY A 372 11.03 0.25 -8.52
N VAL A 373 11.62 -0.58 -7.68
CA VAL A 373 11.63 -2.03 -7.91
C VAL A 373 10.23 -2.65 -7.95
N TYR A 374 9.25 -2.02 -7.28
CA TYR A 374 7.84 -2.42 -7.25
C TYR A 374 7.05 -2.00 -8.49
N ARG A 375 7.63 -1.21 -9.39
CA ARG A 375 6.98 -0.78 -10.63
C ARG A 375 7.64 -1.48 -11.80
N PRO A 376 6.87 -2.03 -12.76
CA PRO A 376 7.47 -2.60 -13.94
C PRO A 376 8.12 -1.49 -14.76
N ASP A 377 9.24 -1.82 -15.40
CA ASP A 377 9.83 -0.93 -16.39
C ASP A 377 9.00 -1.02 -17.66
N PHE A 378 8.26 0.05 -17.96
CA PHE A 378 7.48 0.12 -19.19
C PHE A 378 8.35 0.37 -20.43
N GLY A 379 9.69 0.50 -20.29
CA GLY A 379 10.65 0.74 -21.37
C GLY A 379 10.47 2.11 -22.08
N HIS A 380 9.32 2.74 -21.88
CA HIS A 380 8.80 3.89 -22.59
C HIS A 380 8.07 4.80 -21.58
N ALA A 381 8.83 5.51 -20.74
CA ALA A 381 8.26 6.60 -19.95
C ALA A 381 7.47 7.55 -20.88
N ALA A 382 6.25 7.93 -20.52
CA ALA A 382 5.31 8.71 -21.34
C ALA A 382 6.02 9.62 -22.35
N TRP A 383 6.12 9.16 -23.60
CA TRP A 383 6.89 9.82 -24.64
C TRP A 383 6.12 11.05 -25.07
N LYS A 384 6.69 12.23 -24.85
CA LYS A 384 6.16 13.48 -25.39
C LYS A 384 7.00 13.89 -26.58
N GLY A 385 6.35 14.31 -27.65
CA GLY A 385 7.07 14.74 -28.85
C GLY A 385 6.19 15.49 -29.82
N ARG A 386 6.69 15.64 -31.04
CA ARG A 386 5.94 16.15 -32.17
C ARG A 386 5.82 15.10 -33.25
N ALA A 387 4.61 14.96 -33.79
CA ALA A 387 4.28 14.01 -34.82
C ALA A 387 3.70 14.72 -36.04
N ALA A 388 3.72 14.01 -37.17
CA ALA A 388 2.83 14.30 -38.27
C ALA A 388 1.77 13.19 -38.38
N VAL A 389 0.53 13.59 -38.60
CA VAL A 389 -0.61 12.68 -38.76
C VAL A 389 -1.30 12.99 -40.07
N ARG A 390 -1.46 11.96 -40.91
CA ARG A 390 -2.26 12.03 -42.13
C ARG A 390 -3.54 11.22 -41.96
N PHE A 391 -4.68 11.90 -41.90
CA PHE A 391 -5.96 11.23 -41.81
C PHE A 391 -6.30 10.57 -43.14
N ARG A 392 -6.66 9.28 -43.10
CA ARG A 392 -7.08 8.52 -44.27
C ARG A 392 -8.59 8.39 -44.36
N LYS A 393 -9.25 8.24 -43.20
CA LYS A 393 -10.68 7.99 -43.13
C LYS A 393 -11.23 8.39 -41.77
N VAL A 394 -12.38 9.04 -41.75
CA VAL A 394 -13.16 9.36 -40.55
C VAL A 394 -14.51 8.67 -40.66
N THR A 395 -14.70 7.62 -39.88
CA THR A 395 -15.95 6.82 -39.89
C THR A 395 -16.78 7.13 -38.65
N ALA A 396 -18.10 7.18 -38.81
CA ALA A 396 -18.99 7.13 -37.66
C ALA A 396 -18.86 5.75 -36.98
N GLY A 397 -18.71 5.76 -35.67
CA GLY A 397 -18.66 4.56 -34.85
C GLY A 397 -20.05 4.10 -34.42
N PRO A 398 -20.14 2.91 -33.81
CA PRO A 398 -21.41 2.29 -33.42
C PRO A 398 -22.15 3.03 -32.29
N THR A 399 -21.45 3.82 -31.46
CA THR A 399 -22.04 4.55 -30.31
C THR A 399 -22.32 6.03 -30.61
N GLY A 400 -22.21 6.41 -31.89
CA GLY A 400 -22.45 7.76 -32.39
C GLY A 400 -21.25 8.70 -32.27
N GLY A 401 -20.06 8.19 -31.93
CA GLY A 401 -18.81 8.93 -32.04
C GLY A 401 -18.16 8.75 -33.42
N LEU A 402 -16.91 9.22 -33.56
CA LEU A 402 -16.09 9.09 -34.74
C LEU A 402 -14.85 8.24 -34.44
N THR A 403 -14.47 7.43 -35.41
CA THR A 403 -13.19 6.71 -35.46
C THR A 403 -12.37 7.24 -36.61
N VAL A 404 -11.11 7.59 -36.32
CA VAL A 404 -10.15 8.14 -37.27
C VAL A 404 -9.10 7.07 -37.57
N GLU A 405 -8.91 6.78 -38.85
CA GLU A 405 -7.81 5.97 -39.33
C GLU A 405 -6.82 6.84 -40.08
N GLY A 406 -5.53 6.64 -39.84
CA GLY A 406 -4.48 7.49 -40.41
C GLY A 406 -3.11 6.85 -40.42
N THR A 407 -2.14 7.63 -40.88
CA THR A 407 -0.71 7.36 -40.71
C THR A 407 -0.17 8.34 -39.68
N PHE A 408 0.52 7.81 -38.68
CA PHE A 408 1.24 8.57 -37.66
C PHE A 408 2.74 8.41 -37.92
N SER A 409 3.47 9.53 -37.97
CA SER A 409 4.90 9.53 -38.21
C SER A 409 5.62 10.44 -37.22
N VAL A 410 6.74 9.97 -36.68
CA VAL A 410 7.61 10.75 -35.79
C VAL A 410 9.06 10.63 -36.23
N LEU A 411 9.86 11.66 -35.94
CA LEU A 411 11.30 11.63 -36.19
C LEU A 411 12.03 10.78 -35.13
N ASP A 412 11.54 10.81 -33.89
CA ASP A 412 12.12 10.06 -32.79
C ASP A 412 11.68 8.59 -32.82
N ARG A 413 12.57 7.69 -32.38
CA ARG A 413 12.28 6.24 -32.33
C ARG A 413 11.40 5.90 -31.14
N ILE A 414 10.09 5.98 -31.30
CA ILE A 414 9.14 5.44 -30.31
C ILE A 414 8.95 3.93 -30.51
N ALA A 415 8.64 3.20 -29.44
CA ALA A 415 8.26 1.79 -29.49
C ALA A 415 7.03 1.55 -28.58
N PRO A 416 5.85 2.09 -28.94
CA PRO A 416 4.64 1.91 -28.15
C PRO A 416 4.28 0.42 -28.04
N ALA A 417 3.83 -0.02 -26.86
CA ALA A 417 3.28 -1.35 -26.70
C ALA A 417 1.94 -1.47 -27.43
N ARG A 418 1.54 -2.71 -27.73
CA ARG A 418 0.34 -3.02 -28.54
C ARG A 418 -0.94 -2.31 -28.07
N ASN A 419 -1.07 -2.10 -26.76
CA ASN A 419 -2.28 -1.57 -26.15
C ASN A 419 -2.13 -0.12 -25.66
N ASP A 420 -0.96 0.50 -25.85
CA ASP A 420 -0.74 1.89 -25.47
C ASP A 420 -1.61 2.83 -26.29
N LEU A 421 -2.01 3.93 -25.66
CA LEU A 421 -2.66 5.04 -26.34
C LEU A 421 -1.63 6.10 -26.72
N VAL A 422 -1.91 6.79 -27.81
CA VAL A 422 -1.27 8.03 -28.20
C VAL A 422 -2.34 9.11 -28.18
N ALA A 423 -2.15 10.10 -27.33
CA ALA A 423 -2.95 11.32 -27.32
C ALA A 423 -2.28 12.33 -28.26
N VAL A 424 -2.99 12.75 -29.30
CA VAL A 424 -2.50 13.76 -30.26
C VAL A 424 -3.31 15.04 -30.08
N SER A 425 -2.65 16.14 -29.76
CA SER A 425 -3.29 17.44 -29.61
C SER A 425 -3.51 18.09 -30.97
N LEU A 426 -4.78 18.30 -31.33
CA LEU A 426 -5.22 18.88 -32.58
C LEU A 426 -5.87 20.24 -32.33
N ASN A 427 -5.69 21.19 -33.24
CA ASN A 427 -6.49 22.41 -33.29
C ASN A 427 -7.49 22.28 -34.44
N LEU A 428 -8.76 22.00 -34.12
CA LEU A 428 -9.82 21.75 -35.09
C LEU A 428 -10.90 22.82 -34.90
N GLY A 429 -11.27 23.55 -35.94
CA GLY A 429 -12.36 24.54 -35.83
C GLY A 429 -12.10 25.67 -34.83
N GLY A 430 -10.86 25.93 -34.42
CA GLY A 430 -10.53 26.93 -33.40
C GLY A 430 -10.63 26.44 -31.95
N GLU A 431 -10.98 25.17 -31.74
CA GLU A 431 -10.88 24.50 -30.45
C GLU A 431 -9.69 23.52 -30.42
N ARG A 432 -9.12 23.33 -29.23
CA ARG A 432 -8.10 22.32 -28.98
C ARG A 432 -8.79 21.01 -28.61
N VAL A 433 -8.45 19.94 -29.30
CA VAL A 433 -9.03 18.61 -29.16
C VAL A 433 -7.91 17.58 -28.98
N GLU A 434 -8.07 16.65 -28.05
CA GLU A 434 -7.16 15.51 -27.91
C GLU A 434 -7.73 14.29 -28.67
N LEU A 435 -6.99 13.74 -29.63
CA LEU A 435 -7.34 12.52 -30.33
C LEU A 435 -6.59 11.34 -29.72
N TYR A 436 -7.31 10.46 -29.04
CA TYR A 436 -6.74 9.22 -28.49
C TYR A 436 -6.74 8.08 -29.52
N ALA A 437 -5.59 7.45 -29.75
CA ALA A 437 -5.46 6.39 -30.75
C ALA A 437 -4.44 5.31 -30.40
N ARG A 438 -4.58 4.14 -31.02
CA ARG A 438 -3.60 3.04 -30.94
C ARG A 438 -2.73 3.03 -32.18
N LEU A 439 -1.46 2.64 -32.00
CA LEU A 439 -0.50 2.45 -33.07
C LEU A 439 -0.37 0.97 -33.40
N GLU A 440 -0.77 0.56 -34.61
CA GLU A 440 -0.68 -0.83 -35.05
C GLU A 440 0.75 -1.13 -35.56
N SER A 441 1.55 -1.83 -34.76
CA SER A 441 2.92 -2.22 -35.09
C SER A 441 3.03 -3.40 -36.07
N GLU A 442 2.05 -4.31 -36.08
CA GLU A 442 2.03 -5.49 -36.97
C GLU A 442 1.86 -5.13 -38.47
N LYS A 443 1.49 -3.89 -38.78
CA LYS A 443 1.36 -3.35 -40.14
C LYS A 443 2.27 -2.13 -40.34
N ALA A 444 3.42 -2.11 -39.67
CA ALA A 444 4.37 -1.01 -39.72
C ALA A 444 4.71 -0.64 -41.17
N LEU A 445 4.71 0.67 -41.43
CA LEU A 445 5.11 1.26 -42.71
C LEU A 445 6.65 1.42 -42.69
N ALA A 446 7.20 2.46 -43.32
CA ALA A 446 8.62 2.75 -43.19
C ALA A 446 9.02 2.95 -41.71
N ALA A 447 10.31 2.82 -41.38
CA ALA A 447 10.79 3.06 -40.02
C ALA A 447 10.38 4.47 -39.56
N GLY A 448 9.69 4.57 -38.41
CA GLY A 448 9.14 5.83 -37.91
C GLY A 448 7.71 6.14 -38.38
N GLU A 449 7.04 5.20 -39.06
CA GLU A 449 5.63 5.33 -39.47
C GLU A 449 4.76 4.17 -38.96
N TRP A 450 3.63 4.52 -38.36
CA TRP A 450 2.63 3.60 -37.83
C TRP A 450 1.27 3.85 -38.47
N ARG A 451 0.46 2.80 -38.55
CA ARG A 451 -0.97 2.98 -38.75
C ARG A 451 -1.60 3.39 -37.43
N LEU A 452 -2.34 4.48 -37.49
CA LEU A 452 -3.07 5.02 -36.35
C LEU A 452 -4.54 4.69 -36.52
N ARG A 453 -5.15 4.17 -35.46
CA ARG A 453 -6.60 3.99 -35.35
C ARG A 453 -7.07 4.57 -34.03
N SER A 454 -7.92 5.58 -34.09
CA SER A 454 -8.48 6.20 -32.88
C SER A 454 -9.44 5.25 -32.17
N ILE A 455 -9.59 5.44 -30.87
CA ILE A 455 -10.80 4.97 -30.19
C ILE A 455 -11.97 5.84 -30.63
N GLU A 456 -13.19 5.32 -30.53
CA GLU A 456 -14.40 6.08 -30.85
C GLU A 456 -14.53 7.30 -29.93
N GLN A 457 -14.64 8.49 -30.53
CA GLN A 457 -14.68 9.76 -29.81
C GLN A 457 -15.79 10.69 -30.29
N ARG A 458 -16.43 11.41 -29.36
CA ARG A 458 -17.44 12.43 -29.67
C ARG A 458 -16.73 13.78 -29.69
N PHE A 459 -17.04 14.56 -30.69
CA PHE A 459 -16.47 15.89 -30.89
C PHE A 459 -17.62 16.90 -30.99
N SER A 460 -17.31 18.18 -30.80
CA SER A 460 -18.28 19.23 -31.14
C SER A 460 -18.64 19.12 -32.62
N ALA A 461 -19.82 19.63 -33.02
CA ALA A 461 -20.21 19.64 -34.43
C ALA A 461 -19.18 20.35 -35.33
N GLN A 462 -18.48 21.36 -34.78
CA GLN A 462 -17.46 22.12 -35.49
C GLN A 462 -16.14 21.33 -35.64
N ALA A 463 -15.68 20.66 -34.58
CA ALA A 463 -14.53 19.76 -34.68
C ALA A 463 -14.82 18.57 -35.59
N GLU A 464 -16.01 17.97 -35.53
CA GLU A 464 -16.40 16.89 -36.44
C GLU A 464 -16.29 17.33 -37.90
N GLN A 465 -16.88 18.47 -38.26
CA GLN A 465 -16.82 18.99 -39.62
C GLN A 465 -15.37 19.25 -40.06
N SER A 466 -14.57 19.84 -39.17
CA SER A 466 -13.15 20.13 -39.43
C SER A 466 -12.33 18.85 -39.61
N LEU A 467 -12.60 17.81 -38.81
CA LEU A 467 -11.92 16.52 -38.86
C LEU A 467 -12.23 15.78 -40.18
N ARG A 468 -13.49 15.77 -40.60
CA ARG A 468 -13.91 15.21 -41.91
C ARG A 468 -13.29 15.98 -43.07
N ALA A 469 -13.25 17.32 -43.00
CA ALA A 469 -12.60 18.15 -44.01
C ALA A 469 -11.08 17.93 -44.09
N SER A 470 -10.47 17.40 -43.02
CA SER A 470 -9.04 17.09 -42.95
C SER A 470 -8.69 15.70 -43.51
N GLU A 471 -9.66 14.94 -44.03
CA GLU A 471 -9.40 13.67 -44.71
C GLU A 471 -8.44 13.88 -45.90
N GLY A 472 -7.35 13.10 -45.93
CA GLY A 472 -6.31 13.20 -46.94
C GLY A 472 -5.23 14.26 -46.67
N VAL A 473 -5.46 15.18 -45.72
CA VAL A 473 -4.50 16.22 -45.34
C VAL A 473 -3.50 15.68 -44.33
N GLN A 474 -2.23 16.06 -44.48
CA GLN A 474 -1.20 15.79 -43.49
C GLN A 474 -1.06 17.02 -42.58
N LEU A 475 -1.23 16.78 -41.29
CA LEU A 475 -0.97 17.76 -40.23
C LEU A 475 0.40 17.47 -39.64
N SER A 476 1.24 18.50 -39.47
CA SER A 476 2.62 18.37 -39.00
C SER A 476 2.83 19.14 -37.70
N GLU A 477 3.91 18.82 -36.99
CA GLU A 477 4.28 19.47 -35.71
C GLU A 477 3.21 19.35 -34.61
N LEU A 478 2.38 18.29 -34.68
CA LEU A 478 1.33 18.04 -33.70
C LEU A 478 1.96 17.52 -32.39
N PRO A 479 1.71 18.16 -31.23
CA PRO A 479 2.10 17.62 -29.95
C PRO A 479 1.43 16.25 -29.75
N PHE A 480 2.18 15.29 -29.23
CA PHE A 480 1.62 14.01 -28.81
C PHE A 480 2.22 13.53 -27.50
N GLU A 481 1.49 12.65 -26.83
CA GLU A 481 1.93 11.92 -25.65
C GLU A 481 1.56 10.44 -25.78
N VAL A 482 2.49 9.52 -25.50
CA VAL A 482 2.21 8.09 -25.37
C VAL A 482 1.80 7.79 -23.93
N ILE A 483 0.63 7.22 -23.76
CA ILE A 483 0.02 6.85 -22.48
C ILE A 483 0.02 5.32 -22.39
N PRO A 484 0.85 4.71 -21.52
CA PRO A 484 0.92 3.26 -21.40
C PRO A 484 -0.39 2.70 -20.87
N LEU A 485 -0.83 1.55 -21.40
CA LEU A 485 -1.99 0.85 -20.80
C LEU A 485 -1.54 0.16 -19.51
N ILE A 486 -1.81 0.80 -18.39
CA ILE A 486 -1.52 0.28 -17.05
C ILE A 486 -2.82 -0.08 -16.34
N THR A 487 -2.91 -1.31 -15.86
CA THR A 487 -4.07 -1.83 -15.13
C THR A 487 -3.64 -2.66 -13.90
N SER A 488 -4.53 -3.42 -13.29
CA SER A 488 -4.24 -4.23 -12.09
C SER A 488 -3.13 -5.30 -12.22
N PRO A 489 -2.69 -5.78 -13.39
CA PRO A 489 -1.49 -6.57 -13.50
C PRO A 489 -0.22 -5.82 -13.07
N CYS A 490 -0.19 -4.48 -13.13
CA CYS A 490 0.90 -3.69 -12.54
C CYS A 490 0.94 -3.85 -11.01
N ASP A 491 -0.23 -3.89 -10.37
CA ASP A 491 -0.34 -4.15 -8.94
C ASP A 491 0.03 -5.61 -8.62
N LEU A 492 -0.30 -6.56 -9.50
CA LEU A 492 0.14 -7.96 -9.38
C LEU A 492 1.66 -8.08 -9.46
N TYR A 493 2.32 -7.35 -10.37
CA TYR A 493 3.78 -7.26 -10.42
C TYR A 493 4.35 -6.74 -9.11
N ALA A 494 3.81 -5.63 -8.57
CA ALA A 494 4.24 -5.07 -7.29
C ALA A 494 4.08 -6.08 -6.14
N LEU A 495 2.98 -6.84 -6.14
CA LEU A 495 2.76 -7.94 -5.20
C LEU A 495 3.75 -9.09 -5.42
N GLY A 496 4.13 -9.41 -6.67
CA GLY A 496 5.17 -10.40 -6.96
C GLY A 496 6.51 -9.99 -6.35
N VAL A 497 6.89 -8.73 -6.50
CA VAL A 497 8.06 -8.12 -5.86
C VAL A 497 7.97 -8.18 -4.33
N LEU A 498 6.80 -7.87 -3.75
CA LEU A 498 6.55 -8.02 -2.32
C LEU A 498 6.70 -9.47 -1.85
N GLY A 499 6.24 -10.44 -2.65
CA GLY A 499 6.41 -11.87 -2.40
C GLY A 499 7.88 -12.28 -2.38
N VAL A 500 8.69 -11.79 -3.33
CA VAL A 500 10.15 -11.98 -3.35
C VAL A 500 10.78 -11.38 -2.09
N ARG A 501 10.42 -10.15 -1.72
CA ARG A 501 10.88 -9.51 -0.47
C ARG A 501 10.50 -10.32 0.78
N THR A 502 9.33 -10.94 0.76
CA THR A 502 8.82 -11.71 1.89
C THR A 502 9.59 -13.02 2.08
N LEU A 503 9.89 -13.73 0.99
CA LEU A 503 10.29 -15.14 1.04
C LEU A 503 11.76 -15.39 0.70
N LEU A 504 12.41 -14.48 -0.02
CA LEU A 504 13.74 -14.71 -0.62
C LEU A 504 14.81 -13.69 -0.18
N VAL A 505 14.43 -12.67 0.60
CA VAL A 505 15.35 -11.64 1.11
C VAL A 505 15.68 -11.91 2.57
N ASN A 506 16.98 -11.79 2.89
CA ASN A 506 17.51 -11.87 4.25
C ASN A 506 18.79 -11.02 4.36
N LYS A 507 19.49 -11.10 5.50
CA LYS A 507 20.75 -10.37 5.74
C LYS A 507 21.84 -10.56 4.68
N SER A 508 21.81 -11.65 3.90
CA SER A 508 22.86 -11.98 2.91
C SER A 508 22.38 -11.86 1.45
N THR A 509 21.15 -11.45 1.20
CA THR A 509 20.63 -11.25 -0.17
C THR A 509 19.69 -10.07 -0.19
N THR A 510 20.02 -9.09 -1.03
CA THR A 510 19.21 -7.88 -1.22
C THR A 510 18.02 -8.18 -2.12
N LEU A 511 17.00 -7.31 -2.06
CA LEU A 511 15.80 -7.42 -2.90
C LEU A 511 16.13 -7.40 -4.40
N ALA A 512 17.04 -6.52 -4.84
CA ALA A 512 17.44 -6.43 -6.24
C ALA A 512 18.02 -7.75 -6.76
N VAL A 513 18.94 -8.35 -6.01
CA VAL A 513 19.55 -9.64 -6.38
C VAL A 513 18.49 -10.75 -6.42
N ALA A 514 17.60 -10.81 -5.41
CA ALA A 514 16.55 -11.83 -5.38
C ALA A 514 15.60 -11.71 -6.58
N ILE A 515 15.22 -10.50 -6.96
CA ILE A 515 14.33 -10.26 -8.11
C ILE A 515 15.01 -10.64 -9.42
N ASP A 516 16.27 -10.23 -9.63
CA ASP A 516 17.01 -10.57 -10.84
C ASP A 516 17.09 -12.09 -11.03
N GLU A 517 17.33 -12.84 -9.94
CA GLU A 517 17.35 -14.30 -9.95
C GLU A 517 15.95 -14.87 -10.23
N VAL A 518 14.86 -14.34 -9.63
CA VAL A 518 13.49 -14.81 -9.94
C VAL A 518 13.11 -14.53 -11.39
N LEU A 519 13.41 -13.34 -11.93
CA LEU A 519 13.14 -12.99 -13.33
C LEU A 519 13.98 -13.84 -14.30
N SER A 520 15.22 -14.16 -13.92
CA SER A 520 16.07 -15.08 -14.68
C SER A 520 15.49 -16.50 -14.70
N LEU A 521 15.02 -17.01 -13.56
CA LEU A 521 14.34 -18.31 -13.47
C LEU A 521 13.07 -18.31 -14.32
N ALA A 522 12.26 -17.24 -14.23
CA ALA A 522 11.03 -17.10 -15.00
C ALA A 522 11.27 -17.19 -16.51
N ARG A 523 12.31 -16.51 -17.03
CA ARG A 523 12.71 -16.61 -18.44
C ARG A 523 13.15 -18.02 -18.83
N GLN A 524 13.98 -18.67 -18.01
CA GLN A 524 14.45 -20.03 -18.30
C GLN A 524 13.31 -21.07 -18.31
N VAL A 525 12.33 -20.91 -17.42
CA VAL A 525 11.15 -21.79 -17.42
C VAL A 525 10.24 -21.51 -18.62
N ALA A 526 10.13 -20.25 -19.04
CA ALA A 526 9.36 -19.89 -20.24
C ALA A 526 9.96 -20.50 -21.52
N GLU A 527 11.30 -20.53 -21.65
CA GLU A 527 12.00 -21.16 -22.77
C GLU A 527 11.76 -22.68 -22.84
N SER A 528 11.55 -23.33 -21.69
CA SER A 528 11.29 -24.76 -21.57
C SER A 528 9.79 -25.09 -21.41
N HIS A 529 8.91 -24.16 -21.77
CA HIS A 529 7.47 -24.33 -21.57
C HIS A 529 6.93 -25.55 -22.30
N SER A 530 6.13 -26.34 -21.56
CA SER A 530 5.37 -27.47 -22.08
C SER A 530 3.99 -27.47 -21.41
N PRO A 531 2.88 -27.51 -22.17
CA PRO A 531 1.53 -27.44 -21.60
C PRO A 531 1.20 -28.64 -20.69
N ASP A 532 1.88 -29.78 -20.88
CA ASP A 532 1.62 -31.01 -20.12
C ASP A 532 2.40 -31.08 -18.79
N THR A 533 3.38 -30.20 -18.58
CA THR A 533 4.25 -30.24 -17.39
C THR A 533 3.96 -29.03 -16.49
N PRO A 534 3.49 -29.23 -15.25
CA PRO A 534 3.25 -28.14 -14.30
C PRO A 534 4.50 -27.27 -14.06
N LEU A 535 4.28 -25.98 -13.83
CA LEU A 535 5.34 -25.00 -13.59
C LEU A 535 6.32 -25.42 -12.48
N ALA A 536 5.80 -25.91 -11.34
CA ALA A 536 6.61 -26.36 -10.21
C ALA A 536 7.54 -27.55 -10.56
N ASP A 537 7.09 -28.45 -11.42
CA ASP A 537 7.89 -29.61 -11.86
C ASP A 537 9.02 -29.18 -12.78
N ARG A 538 8.77 -28.23 -13.69
CA ARG A 538 9.82 -27.64 -14.55
C ARG A 538 10.86 -26.88 -13.73
N ILE A 539 10.43 -26.10 -12.74
CA ILE A 539 11.36 -25.46 -11.78
C ILE A 539 12.19 -26.53 -11.07
N GLY A 540 11.58 -27.65 -10.66
CA GLY A 540 12.29 -28.78 -10.08
C GLY A 540 13.39 -29.33 -10.98
N ALA A 541 13.10 -29.58 -12.26
CA ALA A 541 14.08 -30.08 -13.22
C ALA A 541 15.27 -29.11 -13.42
N ILE A 542 14.99 -27.81 -13.49
CA ILE A 542 16.02 -26.76 -13.62
C ILE A 542 16.90 -26.71 -12.37
N THR A 543 16.30 -26.65 -11.18
CA THR A 543 17.04 -26.57 -9.90
C THR A 543 17.85 -27.83 -9.59
N ALA A 544 17.44 -29.00 -10.10
CA ALA A 544 18.22 -30.23 -9.97
C ALA A 544 19.46 -30.25 -10.87
N THR A 545 19.41 -29.53 -12.00
CA THR A 545 20.50 -29.47 -12.97
C THR A 545 21.53 -28.41 -12.61
N ASP A 546 21.07 -27.25 -12.11
CA ASP A 546 21.94 -26.14 -11.71
C ASP A 546 21.78 -25.80 -10.21
N PRO A 547 22.78 -26.13 -9.37
CA PRO A 547 22.73 -25.86 -7.93
C PRO A 547 22.75 -24.37 -7.58
N ARG A 548 23.12 -23.48 -8.52
CA ARG A 548 23.04 -22.02 -8.33
C ARG A 548 21.65 -21.60 -7.88
N TRP A 549 20.61 -22.19 -8.45
CA TRP A 549 19.23 -21.82 -8.11
C TRP A 549 18.89 -22.07 -6.65
N LEU A 550 19.35 -23.18 -6.07
CA LEU A 550 19.13 -23.47 -4.65
C LEU A 550 19.95 -22.55 -3.75
N ASN A 551 21.14 -22.12 -4.20
CA ASN A 551 21.96 -21.14 -3.49
C ASN A 551 21.33 -19.74 -3.50
N SER A 552 20.76 -19.31 -4.63
CA SER A 552 20.11 -18.01 -4.76
C SER A 552 18.71 -18.00 -4.12
N LEU A 553 17.87 -18.97 -4.46
CA LEU A 553 16.43 -18.98 -4.25
C LEU A 553 15.96 -20.10 -3.30
N GLY A 554 16.84 -20.63 -2.45
CA GLY A 554 16.50 -21.69 -1.50
C GLY A 554 15.79 -21.21 -0.22
N PRO A 555 15.17 -22.12 0.56
CA PRO A 555 14.41 -21.76 1.76
C PRO A 555 15.27 -21.26 2.93
N HIS A 556 16.59 -21.38 2.84
CA HIS A 556 17.53 -20.79 3.81
C HIS A 556 17.40 -19.25 3.88
N ARG A 557 16.79 -18.62 2.86
CA ARG A 557 16.45 -17.19 2.83
C ARG A 557 15.31 -16.79 3.76
N LEU A 558 14.58 -17.74 4.34
CA LEU A 558 13.45 -17.44 5.22
C LEU A 558 13.89 -16.85 6.56
N VAL A 559 15.14 -17.09 6.98
CA VAL A 559 15.69 -16.72 8.29
C VAL A 559 17.03 -15.98 8.17
N HIS A 560 17.42 -15.28 9.24
CA HIS A 560 18.71 -14.61 9.40
C HIS A 560 19.78 -15.52 10.02
N ASP A 561 19.40 -16.69 10.53
CA ASP A 561 20.33 -17.70 11.01
C ASP A 561 21.23 -18.20 9.87
N ASP A 562 22.50 -18.46 10.15
CA ASP A 562 23.39 -19.09 9.18
C ASP A 562 22.92 -20.54 8.95
N MET A 563 22.47 -20.81 7.73
CA MET A 563 21.92 -22.09 7.30
C MET A 563 22.28 -22.33 5.84
N THR A 564 22.76 -23.53 5.54
CA THR A 564 23.04 -23.93 4.16
C THR A 564 21.73 -24.24 3.41
N PRO A 565 21.71 -24.12 2.06
CA PRO A 565 20.55 -24.50 1.27
C PRO A 565 20.11 -25.94 1.52
N ALA A 566 21.06 -26.88 1.63
CA ALA A 566 20.77 -28.29 1.87
C ALA A 566 20.14 -28.53 3.26
N GLU A 567 20.60 -27.84 4.30
CA GLU A 567 19.98 -27.91 5.63
C GLU A 567 18.53 -27.39 5.59
N ALA A 568 18.29 -26.26 4.92
CA ALA A 568 16.95 -25.69 4.81
C ALA A 568 15.99 -26.59 4.02
N MET A 569 16.46 -27.25 2.95
CA MET A 569 15.66 -28.21 2.18
C MET A 569 15.34 -29.50 2.95
N ASN A 570 16.06 -29.80 4.03
CA ASN A 570 15.67 -30.87 4.96
C ASN A 570 14.53 -30.44 5.89
N LEU A 571 14.23 -29.14 6.00
CA LEU A 571 13.18 -28.58 6.86
C LEU A 571 11.91 -28.26 6.08
N VAL A 572 12.06 -27.74 4.87
CA VAL A 572 10.95 -27.40 3.97
C VAL A 572 10.92 -28.43 2.83
N PRO A 573 9.80 -29.16 2.64
CA PRO A 573 9.69 -30.15 1.56
C PRO A 573 10.00 -29.53 0.18
N PRO A 574 10.81 -30.19 -0.66
CA PRO A 574 11.18 -29.65 -1.98
C PRO A 574 9.98 -29.35 -2.88
N GLU A 575 8.94 -30.18 -2.85
CA GLU A 575 7.71 -30.00 -3.62
C GLU A 575 7.02 -28.70 -3.23
N LEU A 576 6.92 -28.44 -1.92
CA LEU A 576 6.30 -27.24 -1.38
C LEU A 576 7.09 -25.99 -1.77
N TRP A 577 8.42 -26.04 -1.68
CA TRP A 577 9.26 -24.89 -2.05
C TRP A 577 9.20 -24.58 -3.55
N ARG A 578 9.13 -25.60 -4.40
CA ARG A 578 8.95 -25.42 -5.85
C ARG A 578 7.62 -24.74 -6.18
N GLU A 579 6.54 -25.06 -5.46
CA GLU A 579 5.26 -24.36 -5.61
C GLU A 579 5.32 -22.90 -5.15
N VAL A 580 6.09 -22.60 -4.09
CA VAL A 580 6.35 -21.21 -3.68
C VAL A 580 7.06 -20.44 -4.80
N LEU A 581 8.09 -21.02 -5.41
CA LEU A 581 8.78 -20.38 -6.54
C LEU A 581 7.88 -20.25 -7.77
N ALA A 582 7.05 -21.27 -8.06
CA ALA A 582 6.08 -21.24 -9.15
C ALA A 582 5.07 -20.10 -8.97
N LEU A 583 4.54 -19.91 -7.76
CA LEU A 583 3.68 -18.79 -7.41
C LEU A 583 4.38 -17.45 -7.67
N LEU A 584 5.63 -17.28 -7.22
CA LEU A 584 6.34 -16.01 -7.43
C LEU A 584 6.57 -15.72 -8.92
N VAL A 585 6.97 -16.73 -9.69
CA VAL A 585 7.18 -16.61 -11.16
C VAL A 585 5.89 -16.21 -11.87
N SER A 586 4.74 -16.80 -11.52
CA SER A 586 3.47 -16.51 -12.20
C SER A 586 2.96 -15.09 -11.95
N MET A 587 3.40 -14.42 -10.89
CA MET A 587 2.97 -13.05 -10.54
C MET A 587 3.62 -11.95 -11.38
N PHE A 588 4.56 -12.28 -12.28
CA PHE A 588 5.20 -11.31 -13.17
C PHE A 588 4.55 -11.33 -14.56
N PRO A 589 3.72 -10.32 -14.92
CA PRO A 589 3.02 -10.30 -16.20
C PRO A 589 3.96 -10.30 -17.41
N GLY A 590 3.60 -11.04 -18.45
CA GLY A 590 4.26 -10.99 -19.76
C GLY A 590 5.67 -11.59 -19.86
N ILE A 591 6.20 -12.23 -18.81
CA ILE A 591 7.49 -12.93 -18.91
C ILE A 591 7.37 -14.23 -19.70
N GLY A 592 6.26 -14.95 -19.53
CA GLY A 592 6.05 -16.23 -20.17
C GLY A 592 4.60 -16.71 -20.14
N PRO A 593 4.32 -17.86 -20.75
CA PRO A 593 2.97 -18.43 -20.82
C PRO A 593 2.37 -18.82 -19.46
N ASP A 594 3.21 -18.99 -18.42
CA ASP A 594 2.75 -19.31 -17.06
C ASP A 594 2.51 -18.06 -16.19
N SER A 595 2.72 -16.85 -16.73
CA SER A 595 2.32 -15.61 -16.06
C SER A 595 0.80 -15.55 -15.93
N CYS A 596 0.28 -15.12 -14.77
CA CYS A 596 -1.16 -14.95 -14.54
C CYS A 596 -1.80 -13.92 -15.48
N CYS A 597 -0.99 -13.02 -16.05
CA CYS A 597 -1.41 -12.00 -17.02
C CYS A 597 -0.44 -11.96 -18.19
N ARG A 598 -0.96 -11.78 -19.41
CA ARG A 598 -0.16 -11.72 -20.65
C ARG A 598 0.65 -10.44 -20.77
N ASP A 599 0.12 -9.33 -20.28
CA ASP A 599 0.76 -8.02 -20.26
C ASP A 599 0.15 -7.14 -19.16
N PHE A 600 0.62 -5.89 -19.04
CA PHE A 600 0.18 -4.93 -18.02
C PHE A 600 -1.23 -4.36 -18.23
N GLY A 601 -1.82 -4.59 -19.40
CA GLY A 601 -3.18 -4.23 -19.78
C GLY A 601 -4.18 -5.39 -19.78
N ASP A 602 -3.75 -6.61 -19.43
CA ASP A 602 -4.55 -7.84 -19.46
C ASP A 602 -5.54 -7.95 -18.27
N ALA A 603 -6.29 -6.87 -18.02
CA ALA A 603 -7.40 -6.84 -17.07
C ALA A 603 -8.73 -6.75 -17.82
N ARG A 604 -9.69 -7.58 -17.41
CA ARG A 604 -11.04 -7.53 -17.99
C ARG A 604 -11.76 -6.24 -17.56
N PRO A 605 -12.50 -5.56 -18.46
CA PRO A 605 -13.37 -4.45 -18.08
C PRO A 605 -14.35 -4.88 -16.97
N GLY A 606 -14.43 -4.11 -15.87
CA GLY A 606 -15.26 -4.42 -14.69
C GLY A 606 -14.77 -5.61 -13.84
N GLY A 607 -13.66 -6.24 -14.22
CA GLY A 607 -13.08 -7.41 -13.56
C GLY A 607 -11.63 -7.17 -13.14
N LEU A 608 -11.25 -5.95 -12.78
CA LEU A 608 -9.84 -5.63 -12.47
C LEU A 608 -9.26 -6.49 -11.33
N HIS A 609 -10.08 -6.91 -10.39
CA HIS A 609 -9.66 -7.77 -9.27
C HIS A 609 -9.43 -9.24 -9.64
N ALA A 610 -9.92 -9.69 -10.81
CA ALA A 610 -9.83 -11.09 -11.20
C ALA A 610 -8.38 -11.55 -11.43
N VAL A 611 -7.46 -10.62 -11.74
CA VAL A 611 -6.03 -10.88 -11.94
C VAL A 611 -5.36 -11.51 -10.71
N TYR A 612 -5.94 -11.34 -9.52
CA TYR A 612 -5.38 -11.86 -8.26
C TYR A 612 -5.91 -13.25 -7.87
N GLU A 613 -6.94 -13.77 -8.54
CA GLU A 613 -7.69 -14.96 -8.09
C GLU A 613 -6.85 -16.25 -8.11
N GLU A 614 -6.06 -16.43 -9.16
CA GLU A 614 -5.16 -17.58 -9.29
C GLU A 614 -4.08 -17.55 -8.19
N CYS A 615 -3.42 -16.40 -8.01
CA CYS A 615 -2.45 -16.17 -6.95
C CYS A 615 -3.03 -16.47 -5.56
N LEU A 616 -4.23 -15.96 -5.25
CA LEU A 616 -4.91 -16.21 -3.98
C LEU A 616 -5.26 -17.70 -3.78
N THR A 617 -5.63 -18.39 -4.85
CA THR A 617 -5.92 -19.83 -4.81
C THR A 617 -4.66 -20.62 -4.45
N SER A 618 -3.56 -20.36 -5.13
CA SER A 618 -2.25 -20.96 -4.85
C SER A 618 -1.77 -20.67 -3.43
N LEU A 619 -1.92 -19.43 -2.96
CA LEU A 619 -1.58 -19.04 -1.58
C LEU A 619 -2.41 -19.79 -0.54
N ARG A 620 -3.72 -19.98 -0.75
CA ARG A 620 -4.57 -20.77 0.16
C ARG A 620 -4.12 -22.22 0.24
N LEU A 621 -3.75 -22.82 -0.88
CA LEU A 621 -3.21 -24.19 -0.91
C LEU A 621 -1.90 -24.29 -0.12
N LEU A 622 -0.96 -23.36 -0.37
CA LEU A 622 0.31 -23.29 0.37
C LEU A 622 0.10 -23.09 1.88
N LEU A 623 -0.87 -22.27 2.28
CA LEU A 623 -1.21 -22.05 3.69
C LEU A 623 -1.76 -23.30 4.37
N VAL A 624 -2.64 -24.05 3.70
CA VAL A 624 -3.14 -25.32 4.23
C VAL A 624 -2.00 -26.32 4.43
N ARG A 625 -1.10 -26.44 3.45
CA ARG A 625 0.04 -27.37 3.51
C ARG A 625 1.04 -26.97 4.59
N THR A 626 1.44 -25.71 4.64
CA THR A 626 2.39 -25.21 5.66
C THR A 626 1.83 -25.32 7.07
N ARG A 627 0.53 -25.09 7.28
CA ARG A 627 -0.12 -25.32 8.59
C ARG A 627 0.02 -26.78 9.05
N SER A 628 -0.08 -27.74 8.13
CA SER A 628 0.08 -29.16 8.48
C SER A 628 1.50 -29.51 8.94
N LEU A 629 2.52 -28.81 8.43
CA LEU A 629 3.91 -28.98 8.87
C LEU A 629 4.14 -28.55 10.32
N MET A 630 3.24 -27.72 10.87
CA MET A 630 3.37 -27.15 12.21
C MET A 630 2.65 -27.96 13.30
N LEU A 631 1.54 -28.61 12.95
CA LEU A 631 0.63 -29.26 13.92
C LEU A 631 0.92 -30.75 14.13
N ILE A 632 1.75 -31.38 13.30
CA ILE A 632 2.10 -32.79 13.45
C ILE A 632 3.28 -32.91 14.42
N ASP A 633 3.17 -33.81 15.41
CA ASP A 633 4.26 -34.11 16.34
C ASP A 633 5.46 -34.68 15.56
N TRP A 634 6.40 -33.77 15.30
CA TRP A 634 7.50 -33.98 14.37
C TRP A 634 8.56 -34.96 14.91
N SER A 635 8.53 -35.24 16.22
CA SER A 635 9.33 -36.31 16.83
C SER A 635 9.01 -37.67 16.18
N TYR A 636 7.72 -37.92 15.92
CA TYR A 636 7.19 -39.12 15.28
C TYR A 636 7.62 -39.22 13.81
N ASN A 637 7.53 -38.10 13.07
CA ASN A 637 7.94 -38.06 11.66
C ASN A 637 9.45 -38.19 11.47
N ARG A 638 10.27 -37.75 12.43
CA ARG A 638 11.72 -37.89 12.39
C ARG A 638 12.16 -39.33 12.65
N GLU A 639 11.49 -40.04 13.55
CA GLU A 639 11.75 -41.45 13.78
C GLU A 639 11.42 -42.26 12.51
N ILE A 640 10.26 -41.99 11.90
CA ILE A 640 9.85 -42.62 10.64
C ILE A 640 10.80 -42.24 9.50
N SER A 641 11.11 -40.96 9.30
CA SER A 641 12.01 -40.51 8.23
C SER A 641 13.43 -41.03 8.41
N GLY A 642 13.92 -41.11 9.66
CA GLY A 642 15.23 -41.68 9.99
C GLY A 642 15.26 -43.20 9.82
N LEU A 643 14.14 -43.89 10.06
CA LEU A 643 13.98 -45.32 9.77
C LEU A 643 13.94 -45.59 8.26
N ILE A 644 13.20 -44.78 7.50
CA ILE A 644 13.12 -44.88 6.02
C ILE A 644 14.49 -44.59 5.40
N ARG A 645 15.21 -43.56 5.85
CA ARG A 645 16.55 -43.26 5.32
C ARG A 645 17.55 -44.37 5.63
N ARG A 646 17.49 -44.95 6.83
CA ARG A 646 18.30 -46.12 7.21
C ARG A 646 17.95 -47.36 6.38
N SER A 647 16.68 -47.59 6.07
CA SER A 647 16.28 -48.72 5.23
C SER A 647 16.62 -48.51 3.74
N MET A 648 16.53 -47.27 3.24
CA MET A 648 16.82 -46.93 1.84
C MET A 648 18.32 -46.84 1.52
N LEU A 649 19.15 -46.43 2.48
CA LEU A 649 20.60 -46.31 2.26
C LEU A 649 21.35 -47.64 2.43
N GLY A 650 20.66 -48.72 2.82
CA GLY A 650 21.28 -50.01 3.11
C GLY A 650 22.11 -49.95 4.40
N ASP A 651 21.92 -50.93 5.26
CA ASP A 651 22.57 -51.04 6.57
C ASP A 651 24.09 -51.26 6.41
N GLN A 652 24.86 -50.21 6.12
CA GLN A 652 26.30 -50.22 6.39
C GLN A 652 26.52 -49.80 7.84
N ALA A 653 26.64 -50.82 8.68
CA ALA A 653 26.88 -50.72 10.11
C ALA A 653 28.01 -49.72 10.44
N ALA A 654 27.65 -48.60 11.05
CA ALA A 654 28.56 -47.81 11.86
C ALA A 654 28.71 -48.48 13.24
N PRO A 655 29.92 -48.50 13.86
CA PRO A 655 30.16 -49.21 15.10
C PRO A 655 29.34 -48.61 16.25
N ALA A 656 28.74 -49.51 17.05
CA ALA A 656 27.90 -49.16 18.18
C ALA A 656 28.61 -48.22 19.16
N GLN A 657 28.03 -47.03 19.39
CA GLN A 657 28.40 -46.20 20.52
C GLN A 657 28.03 -46.93 21.83
N PRO A 658 28.87 -46.86 22.87
CA PRO A 658 28.60 -47.53 24.14
C PRO A 658 27.39 -46.88 24.81
N ARG A 659 26.46 -47.74 25.26
CA ARG A 659 25.30 -47.33 26.07
C ARG A 659 25.78 -46.59 27.33
N PRO A 660 25.20 -45.43 27.69
CA PRO A 660 25.42 -44.87 29.00
C PRO A 660 24.82 -45.83 30.04
N GLY A 661 25.62 -46.19 31.05
CA GLY A 661 25.20 -47.03 32.16
C GLY A 661 24.06 -46.38 32.97
N PRO A 662 23.36 -47.17 33.80
CA PRO A 662 22.21 -46.68 34.56
C PRO A 662 22.64 -45.60 35.55
N THR A 663 22.22 -44.37 35.30
CA THR A 663 22.30 -43.27 36.25
C THR A 663 21.41 -43.55 37.47
N SER A 664 21.96 -43.24 38.64
CA SER A 664 21.39 -43.33 39.99
C SER A 664 19.91 -42.95 40.12
N PRO A 665 19.19 -43.51 41.11
CA PRO A 665 17.78 -43.18 41.36
C PRO A 665 17.61 -41.70 41.74
N PRO A 666 16.44 -41.11 41.47
CA PRO A 666 16.19 -39.69 41.75
C PRO A 666 16.20 -39.42 43.26
N PRO A 667 16.58 -38.20 43.69
CA PRO A 667 16.49 -37.82 45.09
C PRO A 667 15.02 -37.82 45.52
N THR A 668 14.72 -38.58 46.57
CA THR A 668 13.45 -38.55 47.29
C THR A 668 13.10 -37.12 47.71
N LEU A 669 11.97 -36.62 47.23
CA LEU A 669 11.29 -35.42 47.73
C LEU A 669 11.08 -35.56 49.26
N ARG A 670 11.84 -34.78 50.04
CA ARG A 670 11.54 -34.55 51.46
C ARG A 670 10.25 -33.73 51.54
N ALA A 671 9.26 -34.27 52.26
CA ALA A 671 8.06 -33.55 52.62
C ALA A 671 8.41 -32.24 53.35
N ALA A 672 7.78 -31.14 52.91
CA ALA A 672 7.84 -29.86 53.59
C ALA A 672 7.12 -29.95 54.96
N PRO A 673 7.62 -29.27 56.02
CA PRO A 673 6.92 -29.20 57.29
C PRO A 673 5.61 -28.42 57.11
N ALA A 674 4.53 -28.94 57.70
CA ALA A 674 3.23 -28.30 57.73
C ALA A 674 3.33 -26.90 58.34
N GLY A 675 2.92 -25.88 57.57
CA GLY A 675 2.77 -24.52 58.08
C GLY A 675 1.64 -24.43 59.11
N PRO A 676 1.65 -23.40 59.97
CA PRO A 676 0.63 -23.21 61.00
C PRO A 676 -0.75 -22.95 60.40
N PRO A 677 -1.83 -23.33 61.08
CA PRO A 677 -3.20 -23.14 60.59
C PRO A 677 -3.55 -21.64 60.48
N PRO A 678 -4.44 -21.28 59.54
CA PRO A 678 -4.88 -19.90 59.37
C PRO A 678 -5.70 -19.43 60.59
N PRO A 679 -5.61 -18.14 60.97
CA PRO A 679 -6.40 -17.60 62.06
C PRO A 679 -7.90 -17.53 61.70
N ASP A 680 -8.73 -17.85 62.68
CA ASP A 680 -10.20 -17.80 62.64
C ASP A 680 -10.72 -16.47 62.06
N ARG A 681 -11.40 -16.56 60.92
CA ARG A 681 -12.18 -15.45 60.38
C ARG A 681 -13.49 -15.32 61.17
N ARG A 682 -13.50 -14.42 62.16
CA ARG A 682 -14.76 -13.90 62.73
C ARG A 682 -15.50 -13.07 61.67
N PRO A 683 -16.84 -13.20 61.55
CA PRO A 683 -17.62 -12.39 60.61
C PRO A 683 -17.66 -10.92 61.05
N ALA A 684 -17.54 -10.02 60.07
CA ALA A 684 -17.63 -8.57 60.27
C ALA A 684 -19.05 -8.14 60.70
N PRO A 685 -19.19 -7.12 61.57
CA PRO A 685 -20.49 -6.59 61.97
C PRO A 685 -21.14 -5.79 60.83
N PRO A 686 -22.48 -5.71 60.77
CA PRO A 686 -23.19 -5.00 59.72
C PRO A 686 -23.02 -3.47 59.87
N PRO A 687 -23.08 -2.72 58.75
CA PRO A 687 -22.90 -1.27 58.77
C PRO A 687 -24.10 -0.56 59.44
N PRO A 688 -23.87 0.61 60.06
CA PRO A 688 -24.92 1.38 60.69
C PRO A 688 -25.82 2.04 59.64
N ARG A 689 -27.14 1.93 59.85
CA ARG A 689 -28.15 2.66 59.07
C ARG A 689 -28.14 4.13 59.45
N ARG A 690 -27.91 5.01 58.46
CA ARG A 690 -28.58 6.30 58.31
C ARG A 690 -28.77 6.62 56.84
#